data_AF-A0A2T0LSN2-F1
#
_entry.id   AF-A0A2T0LSN2-F1
#
_cell.length_a   1.000
_cell.length_b   1.000
_cell.length_c   1.000
_cell.angle_alpha   90.00
_cell.angle_beta   90.00
_cell.angle_gamma   90.00
#
_symmetry.space_group_name_H-M   'P 1'
#
loop_
_entity.id
_entity.type
_entity.pdbx_description
1 polymer ?
#
loop_
_entity_poly.entity_id
_entity_poly.type
_entity_poly.pdbx_seq_one_letter_code
_entity_poly.pdbx_strand_id
1 'polypeptide(L)'
;MVTVRPRDRLLAHLEVWRPYTLGHAGLAALAAATLAAEQPSWPRLLGAWAVPTLGWLAGLYGGDYFDRALDSAAKPQRPIPSGRVAAGTARAAMIGCVVAGGAVAMVLNWRTVVLVAAALLLGVLYHTRFKARGLAGHVARGVLTGFAVLSGMLAVAPLPPPALAPLVLAFVLHDTGTNLIGALRDVDGDRAGGYETFPVRHGTRAALWLAAALGALWSGLAVVVPFTGAAGGSVPAFAALLAVAALAWAAVLARLWRAGEPVPRRAALAAHEVLTVERIGLGTAFLALGWGAAQAVAVGLPVAVLTVLAQRLLRARYEFADEPGPSVSAETILGYVDARLRDIAGGAARPVRTPAGWRRRIRIRVADLPLDVHLVADGAIRRVPSAEFAAGTLPSLTITTTSDVFADIFLSRRSTPRRAYLSRAIRMDASARDMLSLNQIFNEFRRAVPAPAPDRAPARTEQPGTGSRAEAGPGLLPDRVVISDTTLRDGEQMPGVAFAPEAKVTLARELDALGVPLIEAGFPAVSRAEEEAVRAVAGAGLDAVIQVIARPRRDDIDAAVRSGAHSIAVFVGTSDAHIRAKLRTTPDALLRDAADAVAYAKRAGHQVVFAAEDATRTDPGFLITLYDAVAGAGADAVGLADTAGVATPWSLAALVRRVTEACELPLAVHCHNDLGLATANSVAGVLSGASGVQCSVLGIGERAGNAALEEVVLTLEIAFGHRTGLDLPRLTGLARRVGDLAGTGVPVNKAVVGENAFVHESGLHVDGLLRDAATYEPYEPALLGRQRRIVFGKHSGRSGIAETLRRHDIALDEGQLGELVREVKRGGTGTSCLDENGLVRLAGDLLKGASCRTT
;
A
#
# COMPACT_ATOMS: atom_id res chain seq x y z
N MET A 1 22.86 -17.06 -5.24
CA MET A 1 21.63 -17.04 -6.08
C MET A 1 20.43 -16.90 -5.17
N VAL A 2 19.57 -15.90 -5.39
CA VAL A 2 18.33 -15.74 -4.60
C VAL A 2 17.30 -16.76 -5.08
N THR A 3 16.69 -17.49 -4.15
CA THR A 3 15.62 -18.47 -4.42
C THR A 3 14.29 -17.75 -4.68
N VAL A 4 14.13 -17.21 -5.90
CA VAL A 4 12.87 -16.61 -6.38
C VAL A 4 11.74 -17.64 -6.29
N ARG A 5 10.65 -17.31 -5.60
CA ARG A 5 9.51 -18.22 -5.36
C ARG A 5 8.82 -18.57 -6.69
N PRO A 6 8.16 -19.74 -6.82
CA PRO A 6 7.51 -20.14 -8.08
C PRO A 6 6.49 -19.11 -8.61
N ARG A 7 5.71 -18.49 -7.71
CA ARG A 7 4.75 -17.42 -8.02
C ARG A 7 5.42 -16.20 -8.66
N ASP A 8 6.57 -15.80 -8.15
CA ASP A 8 7.29 -14.60 -8.61
C ASP A 8 7.94 -14.83 -9.99
N ARG A 9 8.37 -16.07 -10.27
CA ARG A 9 8.82 -16.47 -11.62
C ARG A 9 7.68 -16.42 -12.64
N LEU A 10 6.50 -16.94 -12.28
CA LEU A 10 5.32 -16.91 -13.15
C LEU A 10 4.90 -15.46 -13.47
N LEU A 11 4.86 -14.58 -12.46
CA LEU A 11 4.59 -13.15 -12.65
C LEU A 11 5.63 -12.48 -13.55
N ALA A 12 6.92 -12.79 -13.38
CA ALA A 12 7.98 -12.24 -14.23
C ALA A 12 7.86 -12.71 -15.70
N HIS A 13 7.39 -13.93 -15.96
CA HIS A 13 7.04 -14.35 -17.32
C HIS A 13 5.81 -13.61 -17.87
N LEU A 14 4.73 -13.48 -17.09
CA LEU A 14 3.54 -12.71 -17.48
C LEU A 14 3.87 -11.25 -17.82
N GLU A 15 4.83 -10.63 -17.12
CA GLU A 15 5.34 -9.30 -17.46
C GLU A 15 6.03 -9.25 -18.84
N VAL A 16 6.87 -10.25 -19.19
CA VAL A 16 7.48 -10.34 -20.54
C VAL A 16 6.43 -10.61 -21.62
N TRP A 17 5.40 -11.41 -21.32
CA TRP A 17 4.34 -11.74 -22.29
C TRP A 17 3.47 -10.55 -22.66
N ARG A 18 3.52 -9.46 -21.88
CA ARG A 18 2.73 -8.23 -22.04
C ARG A 18 1.30 -8.54 -22.55
N PRO A 19 0.44 -9.25 -21.78
CA PRO A 19 -0.80 -9.85 -22.30
C PRO A 19 -1.73 -8.83 -22.98
N TYR A 20 -1.63 -7.57 -22.54
CA TYR A 20 -2.26 -6.40 -23.17
C TYR A 20 -1.82 -6.09 -24.62
N THR A 21 -0.84 -6.78 -25.18
CA THR A 21 -0.48 -6.67 -26.61
C THR A 21 -0.67 -7.99 -27.37
N LEU A 22 -0.79 -9.11 -26.65
CA LEU A 22 -0.66 -10.45 -27.21
C LEU A 22 -1.80 -10.80 -28.18
N GLY A 23 -3.03 -10.35 -27.88
CA GLY A 23 -4.21 -10.62 -28.71
C GLY A 23 -4.23 -9.89 -30.07
N HIS A 24 -3.44 -8.83 -30.27
CA HIS A 24 -3.54 -7.97 -31.44
C HIS A 24 -3.15 -8.68 -32.76
N ALA A 25 -1.97 -9.30 -32.81
CA ALA A 25 -1.44 -9.90 -34.03
C ALA A 25 -2.31 -11.10 -34.48
N GLY A 26 -2.74 -11.93 -33.53
CA GLY A 26 -3.67 -13.03 -33.78
C GLY A 26 -5.06 -12.56 -34.23
N LEU A 27 -5.59 -11.48 -33.66
CA LEU A 27 -6.90 -10.93 -34.06
C LEU A 27 -6.87 -10.32 -35.47
N ALA A 28 -5.81 -9.59 -35.82
CA ALA A 28 -5.62 -9.03 -37.16
C ALA A 28 -5.51 -10.13 -38.23
N ALA A 29 -4.78 -11.21 -37.94
CA ALA A 29 -4.68 -12.38 -38.81
C ALA A 29 -6.00 -13.16 -38.92
N LEU A 30 -6.74 -13.32 -37.83
CA LEU A 30 -8.04 -13.97 -37.82
C LEU A 30 -9.06 -13.20 -38.68
N ALA A 31 -9.11 -11.87 -38.55
CA ALA A 31 -9.95 -11.01 -39.38
C ALA A 31 -9.57 -11.10 -40.87
N ALA A 32 -8.26 -11.15 -41.19
CA ALA A 32 -7.78 -11.34 -42.54
C ALA A 32 -8.14 -12.72 -43.12
N ALA A 33 -8.14 -13.76 -42.30
CA ALA A 33 -8.56 -15.11 -42.70
C ALA A 33 -10.06 -15.15 -43.05
N THR A 34 -10.92 -14.52 -42.25
CA THR A 34 -12.38 -14.46 -42.52
C THR A 34 -12.76 -13.60 -43.72
N LEU A 35 -11.88 -12.71 -44.18
CA LEU A 35 -12.08 -11.92 -45.40
C LEU A 35 -11.52 -12.61 -46.65
N ALA A 36 -10.59 -13.56 -46.49
CA ALA A 36 -9.92 -14.24 -47.60
C ALA A 36 -10.57 -15.56 -48.04
N ALA A 37 -11.52 -16.09 -47.25
CA ALA A 37 -12.31 -17.28 -47.57
C ALA A 37 -13.67 -17.23 -46.86
N GLU A 38 -14.74 -17.68 -47.51
CA GLU A 38 -16.11 -17.60 -46.97
C GLU A 38 -16.37 -18.61 -45.83
N GLN A 39 -15.80 -19.81 -45.92
CA GLN A 39 -16.00 -20.88 -44.91
C GLN A 39 -14.66 -21.56 -44.50
N PRO A 40 -13.75 -20.82 -43.85
CA PRO A 40 -12.49 -21.37 -43.36
C PRO A 40 -12.73 -22.33 -42.19
N SER A 41 -12.05 -23.49 -42.21
CA SER A 41 -12.21 -24.51 -41.17
C SER A 41 -11.57 -24.11 -39.84
N TRP A 42 -12.15 -24.57 -38.73
CA TRP A 42 -11.66 -24.27 -37.38
C TRP A 42 -10.15 -24.51 -37.16
N PRO A 43 -9.52 -25.61 -37.64
CA PRO A 43 -8.07 -25.79 -37.51
C PRO A 43 -7.26 -24.72 -38.25
N ARG A 44 -7.75 -24.23 -39.41
CA ARG A 44 -7.09 -23.16 -40.18
C ARG A 44 -7.24 -21.81 -39.49
N LEU A 45 -8.41 -21.52 -38.90
CA LEU A 45 -8.62 -20.31 -38.10
C LEU A 45 -7.78 -20.28 -36.81
N LEU A 46 -7.68 -21.42 -36.11
CA LEU A 46 -6.80 -21.56 -34.95
C LEU A 46 -5.33 -21.38 -35.35
N GLY A 47 -4.89 -21.94 -36.47
CA GLY A 47 -3.55 -21.72 -37.00
C GLY A 47 -3.29 -20.27 -37.44
N ALA A 48 -4.25 -19.64 -38.10
CA ALA A 48 -4.22 -18.22 -38.50
C ALA A 48 -4.01 -17.29 -37.30
N TRP A 49 -4.63 -17.61 -36.16
CA TRP A 49 -4.41 -16.89 -34.90
C TRP A 49 -3.08 -17.26 -34.22
N ALA A 50 -2.76 -18.56 -34.14
CA ALA A 50 -1.63 -19.07 -33.36
C ALA A 50 -0.26 -18.70 -33.94
N VAL A 51 -0.05 -18.83 -35.25
CA VAL A 51 1.24 -18.52 -35.91
C VAL A 51 1.73 -17.09 -35.61
N PRO A 52 0.95 -16.02 -35.89
CA PRO A 52 1.37 -14.66 -35.58
C PRO A 52 1.35 -14.34 -34.08
N THR A 53 0.52 -14.99 -33.26
CA THR A 53 0.54 -14.79 -31.80
C THR A 53 1.83 -15.36 -31.18
N LEU A 54 2.27 -16.55 -31.62
CA LEU A 54 3.56 -17.13 -31.23
C LEU A 54 4.74 -16.33 -31.78
N GLY A 55 4.65 -15.81 -33.01
CA GLY A 55 5.63 -14.88 -33.58
C GLY A 55 5.73 -13.57 -32.79
N TRP A 56 4.61 -13.02 -32.34
CA TRP A 56 4.58 -11.84 -31.48
C TRP A 56 5.21 -12.13 -30.11
N LEU A 57 4.85 -13.25 -29.47
CA LEU A 57 5.43 -13.67 -28.19
C LEU A 57 6.95 -13.92 -28.29
N ALA A 58 7.41 -14.52 -29.41
CA ALA A 58 8.83 -14.63 -29.72
C ALA A 58 9.49 -13.24 -29.84
N GLY A 59 8.84 -12.28 -30.51
CA GLY A 59 9.30 -10.90 -30.61
C GLY A 59 9.33 -10.16 -29.27
N LEU A 60 8.44 -10.48 -28.33
CA LEU A 60 8.46 -9.93 -26.97
C LEU A 60 9.67 -10.45 -26.16
N TYR A 61 9.87 -11.77 -26.11
CA TYR A 61 11.06 -12.35 -25.49
C TYR A 61 12.36 -11.94 -26.18
N GLY A 62 12.35 -11.86 -27.51
CA GLY A 62 13.49 -11.43 -28.33
C GLY A 62 13.85 -9.98 -28.08
N GLY A 63 12.85 -9.09 -28.03
CA GLY A 63 13.05 -7.68 -27.66
C GLY A 63 13.74 -7.55 -26.31
N ASP A 64 13.14 -8.07 -25.25
CA ASP A 64 13.72 -7.99 -23.90
C ASP A 64 15.10 -8.66 -23.82
N TYR A 65 15.35 -9.72 -24.60
CA TYR A 65 16.67 -10.36 -24.68
C TYR A 65 17.72 -9.51 -25.41
N PHE A 66 17.41 -8.96 -26.59
CA PHE A 66 18.37 -8.15 -27.37
C PHE A 66 18.59 -6.78 -26.72
N ASP A 67 17.53 -6.19 -26.18
CA ASP A 67 17.55 -4.87 -25.54
C ASP A 67 18.08 -4.91 -24.11
N ARG A 68 18.36 -6.10 -23.53
CA ARG A 68 18.74 -6.29 -22.11
C ARG A 68 19.81 -5.33 -21.57
N ALA A 69 20.77 -4.91 -22.39
CA ALA A 69 21.82 -3.97 -22.00
C ALA A 69 21.31 -2.51 -21.95
N LEU A 70 20.50 -2.11 -22.92
CA LEU A 70 19.81 -0.81 -22.93
C LEU A 70 18.78 -0.75 -21.80
N ASP A 71 17.99 -1.80 -21.63
CA ASP A 71 17.01 -1.94 -20.56
C ASP A 71 17.67 -2.01 -19.17
N SER A 72 18.89 -2.56 -19.01
CA SER A 72 19.59 -2.49 -17.72
C SER A 72 19.98 -1.07 -17.31
N ALA A 73 20.15 -0.15 -18.26
CA ALA A 73 20.41 1.26 -17.96
C ALA A 73 19.11 2.07 -17.79
N ALA A 74 18.10 1.85 -18.64
CA ALA A 74 16.90 2.68 -18.70
C ALA A 74 15.69 2.13 -17.91
N LYS A 75 15.60 0.81 -17.72
CA LYS A 75 14.44 0.08 -17.16
C LYS A 75 14.88 -1.16 -16.35
N PRO A 76 15.74 -1.01 -15.32
CA PRO A 76 16.36 -2.13 -14.58
C PRO A 76 15.35 -3.04 -13.84
N GLN A 77 14.14 -2.55 -13.57
CA GLN A 77 13.05 -3.32 -12.96
C GLN A 77 12.54 -4.47 -13.86
N ARG A 78 12.79 -4.41 -15.19
CA ARG A 78 12.23 -5.39 -16.14
C ARG A 78 12.68 -6.82 -15.82
N PRO A 79 11.90 -7.85 -16.17
CA PRO A 79 12.16 -9.24 -15.76
C PRO A 79 13.58 -9.76 -16.03
N ILE A 80 14.19 -9.40 -17.17
CA ILE A 80 15.56 -9.84 -17.51
C ILE A 80 16.64 -9.02 -16.79
N PRO A 81 16.68 -7.66 -16.86
CA PRO A 81 17.65 -6.88 -16.11
C PRO A 81 17.61 -7.10 -14.58
N SER A 82 16.41 -7.25 -13.99
CA SER A 82 16.24 -7.52 -12.55
C SER A 82 16.60 -8.95 -12.13
N GLY A 83 17.02 -9.81 -13.06
CA GLY A 83 17.39 -11.21 -12.78
C GLY A 83 16.21 -12.13 -12.43
N ARG A 84 14.96 -11.65 -12.48
CA ARG A 84 13.75 -12.46 -12.23
C ARG A 84 13.50 -13.50 -13.33
N VAL A 85 13.98 -13.24 -14.55
CA VAL A 85 14.06 -14.18 -15.68
C VAL A 85 15.49 -14.17 -16.21
N ALA A 86 16.17 -15.33 -16.25
CA ALA A 86 17.52 -15.39 -16.80
C ALA A 86 17.52 -15.14 -18.32
N ALA A 87 18.51 -14.40 -18.83
CA ALA A 87 18.63 -14.11 -20.27
C ALA A 87 18.68 -15.39 -21.14
N GLY A 88 19.28 -16.47 -20.62
CA GLY A 88 19.26 -17.80 -21.26
C GLY A 88 17.84 -18.38 -21.38
N THR A 89 17.01 -18.23 -20.34
CA THR A 89 15.60 -18.64 -20.33
C THR A 89 14.78 -17.83 -21.33
N ALA A 90 14.98 -16.51 -21.40
CA ALA A 90 14.30 -15.66 -22.38
C ALA A 90 14.67 -16.02 -23.83
N ARG A 91 15.95 -16.27 -24.11
CA ARG A 91 16.41 -16.76 -25.42
C ARG A 91 15.82 -18.13 -25.76
N ALA A 92 15.77 -19.05 -24.81
CA ALA A 92 15.17 -20.36 -25.01
C ALA A 92 13.66 -20.27 -25.27
N ALA A 93 12.95 -19.39 -24.55
CA ALA A 93 11.52 -19.14 -24.77
C ALA A 93 11.25 -18.48 -26.13
N MET A 94 12.06 -17.51 -26.56
CA MET A 94 12.01 -16.94 -27.91
C MET A 94 12.15 -18.03 -28.98
N ILE A 95 13.18 -18.87 -28.89
CA ILE A 95 13.42 -19.97 -29.85
C ILE A 95 12.26 -20.96 -29.81
N GLY A 96 11.77 -21.33 -28.62
CA GLY A 96 10.61 -22.22 -28.45
C GLY A 96 9.35 -21.68 -29.13
N CYS A 97 9.05 -20.39 -28.99
CA CYS A 97 7.93 -19.74 -29.67
C CYS A 97 8.10 -19.72 -31.20
N VAL A 98 9.31 -19.48 -31.72
CA VAL A 98 9.60 -19.54 -33.17
C VAL A 98 9.43 -20.96 -33.71
N VAL A 99 9.96 -21.97 -33.01
CA VAL A 99 9.85 -23.39 -33.41
C VAL A 99 8.39 -23.84 -33.35
N ALA A 100 7.64 -23.49 -32.31
CA ALA A 100 6.21 -23.79 -32.21
C ALA A 100 5.40 -23.11 -33.32
N GLY A 101 5.63 -21.82 -33.58
CA GLY A 101 4.98 -21.09 -34.68
C GLY A 101 5.31 -21.67 -36.05
N GLY A 102 6.58 -22.08 -36.27
CA GLY A 102 7.03 -22.76 -37.48
C GLY A 102 6.39 -24.14 -37.66
N ALA A 103 6.25 -24.92 -36.59
CA ALA A 103 5.57 -26.22 -36.63
C ALA A 103 4.08 -26.08 -36.99
N VAL A 104 3.37 -25.11 -36.39
CA VAL A 104 1.98 -24.81 -36.77
C VAL A 104 1.90 -24.33 -38.22
N ALA A 105 2.84 -23.49 -38.67
CA ALA A 105 2.92 -23.06 -40.07
C ALA A 105 3.16 -24.23 -41.04
N MET A 106 4.01 -25.21 -40.69
CA MET A 106 4.22 -26.43 -41.49
C MET A 106 2.94 -27.26 -41.63
N VAL A 107 2.17 -27.39 -40.54
CA VAL A 107 0.86 -28.08 -40.55
C VAL A 107 -0.17 -27.34 -41.42
N LEU A 108 -0.10 -26.00 -41.50
CA LEU A 108 -0.96 -25.21 -42.37
C LEU A 108 -0.58 -25.32 -43.85
N ASN A 109 0.65 -24.92 -44.21
CA ASN A 109 1.28 -25.07 -45.52
C ASN A 109 2.69 -24.44 -45.57
N TRP A 110 3.50 -24.87 -46.55
CA TRP A 110 4.85 -24.36 -46.77
C TRP A 110 4.94 -22.85 -47.08
N ARG A 111 3.89 -22.22 -47.63
CA ARG A 111 3.92 -20.77 -47.97
C ARG A 111 3.89 -19.92 -46.70
N THR A 112 3.10 -20.33 -45.70
CA THR A 112 3.12 -19.75 -44.36
C THR A 112 4.49 -19.91 -43.71
N VAL A 113 5.20 -21.03 -43.93
CA VAL A 113 6.59 -21.22 -43.42
C VAL A 113 7.56 -20.20 -44.04
N VAL A 114 7.45 -19.93 -45.35
CA VAL A 114 8.26 -18.89 -46.02
C VAL A 114 7.98 -17.50 -45.41
N LEU A 115 6.71 -17.19 -45.12
CA LEU A 115 6.35 -15.92 -44.50
C LEU A 115 6.83 -15.81 -43.04
N VAL A 116 6.80 -16.90 -42.28
CA VAL A 116 7.39 -16.97 -40.92
C VAL A 116 8.91 -16.79 -40.96
N ALA A 117 9.59 -17.38 -41.95
CA ALA A 117 11.03 -17.18 -42.14
C ALA A 117 11.37 -15.73 -42.52
N ALA A 118 10.56 -15.09 -43.39
CA ALA A 118 10.70 -13.69 -43.74
C ALA A 118 10.41 -12.75 -42.54
N ALA A 119 9.40 -13.08 -41.72
CA ALA A 119 9.10 -12.37 -40.48
C ALA A 119 10.21 -12.50 -39.43
N LEU A 120 10.80 -13.70 -39.28
CA LEU A 120 11.94 -13.93 -38.41
C LEU A 120 13.17 -13.14 -38.88
N LEU A 121 13.48 -13.18 -40.17
CA LEU A 121 14.57 -12.41 -40.77
C LEU A 121 14.36 -10.89 -40.56
N LEU A 122 13.15 -10.39 -40.81
CA LEU A 122 12.82 -8.98 -40.58
C LEU A 122 12.86 -8.61 -39.09
N GLY A 123 12.47 -9.52 -38.18
CA GLY A 123 12.62 -9.33 -36.74
C GLY A 123 14.10 -9.22 -36.30
N VAL A 124 14.95 -10.10 -36.83
CA VAL A 124 16.41 -10.02 -36.59
C VAL A 124 17.01 -8.74 -37.19
N LEU A 125 16.63 -8.37 -38.42
CA LEU A 125 17.07 -7.12 -39.05
C LEU A 125 16.54 -5.87 -38.33
N TYR A 126 15.34 -5.93 -37.76
CA TYR A 126 14.79 -4.89 -36.91
C TYR A 126 15.69 -4.67 -35.70
N HIS A 127 15.95 -5.70 -34.89
CA HIS A 127 16.81 -5.57 -33.70
C HIS A 127 18.27 -5.22 -34.02
N THR A 128 18.83 -5.74 -35.12
CA THR A 128 20.25 -5.54 -35.47
C THR A 128 20.53 -4.31 -36.32
N ARG A 129 19.56 -3.76 -37.07
CA ARG A 129 19.80 -2.68 -38.04
C ARG A 129 18.76 -1.58 -38.12
N PHE A 130 17.46 -1.84 -37.95
CA PHE A 130 16.43 -0.82 -38.20
C PHE A 130 15.91 -0.10 -36.94
N LYS A 131 15.88 -0.77 -35.78
CA LYS A 131 15.28 -0.23 -34.54
C LYS A 131 15.83 1.15 -34.15
N ALA A 132 17.14 1.34 -34.31
CA ALA A 132 17.85 2.58 -33.96
C ALA A 132 17.91 3.64 -35.08
N ARG A 133 17.19 3.48 -36.20
CA ARG A 133 17.37 4.31 -37.41
C ARG A 133 16.07 4.94 -37.93
N GLY A 134 15.83 6.17 -37.52
CA GLY A 134 14.80 7.07 -38.06
C GLY A 134 13.42 6.44 -38.10
N LEU A 135 12.77 6.50 -39.26
CA LEU A 135 11.46 5.90 -39.50
C LEU A 135 11.49 4.38 -39.73
N ALA A 136 12.66 3.82 -40.10
CA ALA A 136 12.76 2.43 -40.57
C ALA A 136 12.38 1.40 -39.49
N GLY A 137 12.70 1.66 -38.22
CA GLY A 137 12.30 0.82 -37.10
C GLY A 137 10.78 0.73 -36.93
N HIS A 138 10.07 1.86 -37.04
CA HIS A 138 8.60 1.90 -36.91
C HIS A 138 7.92 1.21 -38.10
N VAL A 139 8.44 1.42 -39.32
CA VAL A 139 7.92 0.77 -40.54
C VAL A 139 8.18 -0.74 -40.52
N ALA A 140 9.35 -1.20 -40.08
CA ALA A 140 9.65 -2.63 -39.96
C ALA A 140 8.69 -3.35 -38.99
N ARG A 141 8.30 -2.69 -37.88
CA ARG A 141 7.24 -3.19 -36.98
C ARG A 141 5.88 -3.25 -37.69
N GLY A 142 5.49 -2.19 -38.40
CA GLY A 142 4.29 -2.18 -39.23
C GLY A 142 4.23 -3.33 -40.24
N VAL A 143 5.35 -3.59 -40.95
CA VAL A 143 5.47 -4.69 -41.91
C VAL A 143 5.35 -6.07 -41.25
N LEU A 144 5.84 -6.25 -40.03
CA LEU A 144 5.62 -7.50 -39.27
C LEU A 144 4.12 -7.71 -38.94
N THR A 145 3.38 -6.63 -38.65
CA THR A 145 1.92 -6.70 -38.50
C THR A 145 1.22 -6.99 -39.83
N GLY A 146 1.72 -6.44 -40.95
CA GLY A 146 1.31 -6.83 -42.31
C GLY A 146 1.56 -8.31 -42.62
N PHE A 147 2.68 -8.88 -42.16
CA PHE A 147 2.95 -10.31 -42.27
C PHE A 147 2.00 -11.16 -41.41
N ALA A 148 1.54 -10.68 -40.25
CA ALA A 148 0.48 -11.36 -39.50
C ALA A 148 -0.83 -11.42 -40.30
N VAL A 149 -1.26 -10.30 -40.89
CA VAL A 149 -2.43 -10.21 -41.77
C VAL A 149 -2.30 -11.17 -42.97
N LEU A 150 -1.15 -11.16 -43.67
CA LEU A 150 -0.88 -12.06 -44.79
C LEU A 150 -0.82 -13.54 -44.37
N SER A 151 -0.30 -13.86 -43.17
CA SER A 151 -0.30 -15.21 -42.61
C SER A 151 -1.72 -15.71 -42.33
N GLY A 152 -2.63 -14.82 -41.94
CA GLY A 152 -4.05 -15.13 -41.80
C GLY A 152 -4.69 -15.53 -43.13
N MET A 153 -4.42 -14.78 -44.19
CA MET A 153 -4.89 -15.10 -45.56
C MET A 153 -4.30 -16.44 -46.05
N LEU A 154 -2.99 -16.65 -45.91
CA LEU A 154 -2.30 -17.88 -46.33
C LEU A 154 -2.69 -19.13 -45.52
N ALA A 155 -3.25 -18.98 -44.33
CA ALA A 155 -3.78 -20.11 -43.56
C ALA A 155 -5.05 -20.70 -44.19
N VAL A 156 -5.79 -19.91 -44.97
CA VAL A 156 -7.10 -20.30 -45.54
C VAL A 156 -7.12 -20.36 -47.08
N ALA A 157 -6.35 -19.50 -47.74
CA ALA A 157 -6.29 -19.35 -49.20
C ALA A 157 -4.90 -19.74 -49.75
N PRO A 158 -4.79 -20.21 -51.01
CA PRO A 158 -3.51 -20.62 -51.59
C PRO A 158 -2.55 -19.45 -51.84
N LEU A 159 -3.08 -18.25 -52.07
CA LEU A 159 -2.38 -16.97 -52.19
C LEU A 159 -3.24 -15.87 -51.55
N PRO A 160 -2.65 -14.75 -51.06
CA PRO A 160 -3.41 -13.61 -50.57
C PRO A 160 -4.25 -12.97 -51.70
N PRO A 161 -5.55 -12.72 -51.53
CA PRO A 161 -6.37 -12.05 -52.54
C PRO A 161 -5.85 -10.62 -52.84
N PRO A 162 -5.56 -10.25 -54.10
CA PRO A 162 -5.07 -8.90 -54.43
C PRO A 162 -6.02 -7.78 -54.01
N ALA A 163 -7.33 -8.07 -54.03
CA ALA A 163 -8.40 -7.19 -53.56
C ALA A 163 -8.22 -6.76 -52.08
N LEU A 164 -7.55 -7.56 -51.26
CA LEU A 164 -7.29 -7.28 -49.84
C LEU A 164 -5.94 -6.57 -49.58
N ALA A 165 -5.21 -6.15 -50.62
CA ALA A 165 -4.01 -5.31 -50.44
C ALA A 165 -4.25 -4.03 -49.60
N PRO A 166 -5.40 -3.32 -49.70
CA PRO A 166 -5.71 -2.18 -48.83
C PRO A 166 -5.77 -2.54 -47.34
N LEU A 167 -6.23 -3.75 -46.99
CA LEU A 167 -6.28 -4.24 -45.60
C LEU A 167 -4.87 -4.40 -45.03
N VAL A 168 -3.97 -5.04 -45.80
CA VAL A 168 -2.56 -5.22 -45.41
C VAL A 168 -1.91 -3.85 -45.19
N LEU A 169 -2.08 -2.93 -46.13
CA LEU A 169 -1.50 -1.60 -46.04
C LEU A 169 -2.07 -0.77 -44.88
N ALA A 170 -3.38 -0.87 -44.61
CA ALA A 170 -4.00 -0.22 -43.45
C ALA A 170 -3.36 -0.68 -42.14
N PHE A 171 -3.21 -1.99 -41.91
CA PHE A 171 -2.55 -2.51 -40.71
C PHE A 171 -1.07 -2.15 -40.61
N VAL A 172 -0.33 -2.12 -41.73
CA VAL A 172 1.07 -1.67 -41.76
C VAL A 172 1.20 -0.22 -41.31
N LEU A 173 0.37 0.67 -41.84
CA LEU A 173 0.39 2.10 -41.53
C LEU A 173 -0.12 2.39 -40.11
N HIS A 174 -1.15 1.67 -39.67
CA HIS A 174 -1.69 1.73 -38.31
C HIS A 174 -0.65 1.35 -37.24
N ASP A 175 -0.02 0.18 -37.39
CA ASP A 175 1.00 -0.27 -36.44
C ASP A 175 2.26 0.61 -36.55
N THR A 176 2.63 1.11 -37.74
CA THR A 176 3.70 2.14 -37.87
C THR A 176 3.38 3.39 -37.05
N GLY A 177 2.17 3.95 -37.19
CA GLY A 177 1.74 5.17 -36.50
C GLY A 177 1.61 5.00 -34.99
N THR A 178 1.03 3.89 -34.53
CA THR A 178 0.91 3.60 -33.09
C THR A 178 2.27 3.30 -32.44
N ASN A 179 3.20 2.59 -33.10
CA ASN A 179 4.57 2.42 -32.60
C ASN A 179 5.33 3.77 -32.59
N LEU A 180 5.05 4.68 -33.52
CA LEU A 180 5.62 6.04 -33.53
C LEU A 180 5.12 6.87 -32.34
N ILE A 181 3.82 6.82 -32.03
CA ILE A 181 3.27 7.41 -30.78
C ILE A 181 3.87 6.73 -29.54
N GLY A 182 4.05 5.41 -29.58
CA GLY A 182 4.72 4.65 -28.51
C GLY A 182 6.13 5.16 -28.23
N ALA A 183 6.91 5.51 -29.25
CA ALA A 183 8.27 6.02 -29.10
C ALA A 183 8.35 7.42 -28.46
N LEU A 184 7.29 8.22 -28.47
CA LEU A 184 7.25 9.53 -27.81
C LEU A 184 7.52 9.46 -26.29
N ARG A 185 7.30 8.30 -25.66
CA ARG A 185 7.56 8.09 -24.23
C ARG A 185 9.01 7.67 -23.91
N ASP A 186 9.76 7.27 -24.94
CA ASP A 186 11.08 6.64 -24.81
C ASP A 186 12.20 7.53 -25.42
N VAL A 187 11.87 8.70 -26.00
CA VAL A 187 12.77 9.66 -26.70
C VAL A 187 14.09 9.92 -25.99
N ASP A 188 14.06 10.24 -24.69
CA ASP A 188 15.30 10.58 -23.96
C ASP A 188 16.16 9.34 -23.68
N GLY A 189 15.53 8.17 -23.50
CA GLY A 189 16.22 6.88 -23.36
C GLY A 189 16.81 6.39 -24.69
N ASP A 190 16.08 6.55 -25.80
CA ASP A 190 16.59 6.31 -27.15
C ASP A 190 17.81 7.19 -27.43
N ARG A 191 17.71 8.50 -27.16
CA ARG A 191 18.82 9.45 -27.34
C ARG A 191 20.04 9.07 -26.50
N ALA A 192 19.84 8.71 -25.22
CA ALA A 192 20.93 8.27 -24.33
C ALA A 192 21.55 6.93 -24.77
N GLY A 193 20.76 6.03 -25.37
CA GLY A 193 21.21 4.77 -25.95
C GLY A 193 21.88 4.87 -27.32
N GLY A 194 22.00 6.08 -27.89
CA GLY A 194 22.54 6.31 -29.23
C GLY A 194 21.59 5.91 -30.36
N TYR A 195 20.28 5.84 -30.11
CA TYR A 195 19.27 5.49 -31.10
C TYR A 195 18.71 6.77 -31.76
N GLU A 196 18.81 6.85 -33.09
CA GLU A 196 18.28 7.97 -33.89
C GLU A 196 16.81 7.72 -34.29
N THR A 197 15.92 7.33 -33.37
CA THR A 197 14.50 7.10 -33.73
C THR A 197 13.85 8.38 -34.29
N PHE A 198 12.78 8.23 -35.09
CA PHE A 198 12.15 9.38 -35.77
C PHE A 198 11.86 10.60 -34.85
N PRO A 199 11.27 10.45 -33.64
CA PRO A 199 11.07 11.58 -32.74
C PRO A 199 12.37 12.14 -32.13
N VAL A 200 13.45 11.34 -32.00
CA VAL A 200 14.77 11.84 -31.59
C VAL A 200 15.39 12.72 -32.67
N ARG A 201 15.29 12.32 -33.94
CA ARG A 201 15.91 13.01 -35.08
C ARG A 201 15.13 14.21 -35.61
N HIS A 202 13.79 14.16 -35.57
CA HIS A 202 12.91 15.18 -36.17
C HIS A 202 12.01 15.90 -35.17
N GLY A 203 12.06 15.52 -33.88
CA GLY A 203 11.28 16.14 -32.81
C GLY A 203 9.85 15.60 -32.67
N THR A 204 9.23 15.91 -31.53
CA THR A 204 7.91 15.41 -31.14
C THR A 204 6.79 15.88 -32.06
N ARG A 205 6.74 17.17 -32.44
CA ARG A 205 5.78 17.71 -33.41
C ARG A 205 5.83 17.02 -34.78
N ALA A 206 7.01 16.74 -35.32
CA ALA A 206 7.13 16.04 -36.61
C ALA A 206 6.57 14.61 -36.51
N ALA A 207 6.84 13.93 -35.40
CA ALA A 207 6.29 12.59 -35.14
C ALA A 207 4.76 12.61 -34.97
N LEU A 208 4.17 13.64 -34.33
CA LEU A 208 2.73 13.81 -34.23
C LEU A 208 2.08 14.08 -35.59
N TRP A 209 2.66 14.96 -36.42
CA TRP A 209 2.18 15.21 -37.78
C TRP A 209 2.23 13.95 -38.65
N LEU A 210 3.33 13.18 -38.59
CA LEU A 210 3.43 11.91 -39.30
C LEU A 210 2.41 10.90 -38.77
N ALA A 211 2.17 10.82 -37.46
CA ALA A 211 1.15 9.94 -36.88
C ALA A 211 -0.29 10.35 -37.29
N ALA A 212 -0.57 11.64 -37.50
CA ALA A 212 -1.84 12.10 -38.06
C ALA A 212 -1.99 11.75 -39.55
N ALA A 213 -0.95 11.92 -40.35
CA ALA A 213 -0.96 11.55 -41.76
C ALA A 213 -1.14 10.03 -41.96
N LEU A 214 -0.40 9.22 -41.19
CA LEU A 214 -0.60 7.76 -41.13
C LEU A 214 -2.02 7.42 -40.65
N GLY A 215 -2.52 8.14 -39.65
CA GLY A 215 -3.88 8.05 -39.11
C GLY A 215 -4.97 8.16 -40.18
N ALA A 216 -4.93 9.25 -40.95
CA ALA A 216 -5.85 9.50 -42.05
C ALA A 216 -5.71 8.44 -43.16
N LEU A 217 -4.49 8.05 -43.51
CA LEU A 217 -4.23 7.11 -44.60
C LEU A 217 -4.71 5.69 -44.27
N TRP A 218 -4.44 5.17 -43.07
CA TRP A 218 -4.96 3.85 -42.68
C TRP A 218 -6.49 3.85 -42.56
N SER A 219 -7.08 4.94 -42.05
CA SER A 219 -8.53 5.09 -41.91
C SER A 219 -9.21 5.09 -43.29
N GLY A 220 -8.65 5.83 -44.26
CA GLY A 220 -9.15 5.84 -45.64
C GLY A 220 -9.05 4.47 -46.31
N LEU A 221 -7.91 3.78 -46.16
CA LEU A 221 -7.73 2.43 -46.70
C LEU A 221 -8.69 1.42 -46.05
N ALA A 222 -8.98 1.54 -44.76
CA ALA A 222 -9.95 0.70 -44.07
C ALA A 222 -11.36 0.86 -44.66
N VAL A 223 -11.79 2.10 -44.94
CA VAL A 223 -13.09 2.40 -45.57
C VAL A 223 -13.20 1.80 -46.98
N VAL A 224 -12.10 1.59 -47.70
CA VAL A 224 -12.11 0.95 -49.04
C VAL A 224 -12.40 -0.55 -48.98
N VAL A 225 -12.01 -1.26 -47.91
CA VAL A 225 -12.05 -2.74 -47.85
C VAL A 225 -13.45 -3.35 -48.13
N PRO A 226 -14.58 -2.84 -47.59
CA PRO A 226 -15.91 -3.37 -47.92
C PRO A 226 -16.26 -3.34 -49.41
N PHE A 227 -15.73 -2.36 -50.17
CA PHE A 227 -16.01 -2.19 -51.59
C PHE A 227 -15.17 -3.11 -52.49
N THR A 228 -14.27 -3.92 -51.92
CA THR A 228 -13.40 -4.86 -52.65
C THR A 228 -14.11 -6.18 -53.01
N GLY A 229 -15.35 -6.37 -52.58
CA GLY A 229 -16.12 -7.61 -52.75
C GLY A 229 -15.88 -8.66 -51.66
N ALA A 230 -14.96 -8.41 -50.71
CA ALA A 230 -14.58 -9.36 -49.65
C ALA A 230 -15.47 -9.34 -48.39
N ALA A 231 -16.61 -8.65 -48.41
CA ALA A 231 -17.47 -8.48 -47.23
C ALA A 231 -18.47 -9.65 -47.06
N GLY A 232 -18.12 -10.63 -46.22
CA GLY A 232 -18.99 -11.78 -45.89
C GLY A 232 -19.89 -11.59 -44.65
N GLY A 233 -19.68 -10.51 -43.88
CA GLY A 233 -20.30 -10.28 -42.58
C GLY A 233 -21.15 -9.01 -42.48
N SER A 234 -21.00 -8.27 -41.38
CA SER A 234 -21.84 -7.11 -41.04
C SER A 234 -21.12 -5.78 -41.30
N VAL A 235 -21.41 -5.17 -42.46
CA VAL A 235 -20.92 -3.83 -42.83
C VAL A 235 -21.34 -2.75 -41.80
N PRO A 236 -22.56 -2.72 -41.24
CA PRO A 236 -22.92 -1.74 -40.21
C PRO A 236 -22.09 -1.87 -38.92
N ALA A 237 -21.84 -3.09 -38.46
CA ALA A 237 -21.03 -3.32 -37.26
C ALA A 237 -19.55 -2.98 -37.50
N PHE A 238 -19.02 -3.30 -38.68
CA PHE A 238 -17.70 -2.84 -39.13
C PHE A 238 -17.60 -1.31 -39.10
N ALA A 239 -18.55 -0.60 -39.71
CA ALA A 239 -18.54 0.86 -39.78
C ALA A 239 -18.60 1.52 -38.40
N ALA A 240 -19.43 1.01 -37.48
CA ALA A 240 -19.53 1.50 -36.11
C ALA A 240 -18.22 1.30 -35.33
N LEU A 241 -17.62 0.11 -35.39
CA LEU A 241 -16.36 -0.19 -34.70
C LEU A 241 -15.16 0.57 -35.31
N LEU A 242 -15.13 0.75 -36.62
CA LEU A 242 -14.13 1.56 -37.31
C LEU A 242 -14.24 3.05 -36.92
N ALA A 243 -15.46 3.58 -36.81
CA ALA A 243 -15.68 4.95 -36.34
C ALA A 243 -15.18 5.16 -34.90
N VAL A 244 -15.44 4.20 -33.99
CA VAL A 244 -14.91 4.22 -32.62
C VAL A 244 -13.37 4.21 -32.62
N ALA A 245 -12.74 3.39 -33.47
CA ALA A 245 -11.28 3.32 -33.59
C ALA A 245 -10.68 4.65 -34.10
N ALA A 246 -11.24 5.22 -35.17
CA ALA A 246 -10.82 6.51 -35.73
C ALA A 246 -11.02 7.68 -34.74
N LEU A 247 -12.13 7.70 -33.99
CA LEU A 247 -12.38 8.70 -32.94
C LEU A 247 -11.39 8.56 -31.77
N ALA A 248 -11.07 7.35 -31.35
CA ALA A 248 -10.05 7.11 -30.33
C ALA A 248 -8.66 7.60 -30.78
N TRP A 249 -8.30 7.37 -32.04
CA TRP A 249 -7.06 7.90 -32.64
C TRP A 249 -7.03 9.43 -32.63
N ALA A 250 -8.10 10.08 -33.11
CA ALA A 250 -8.21 11.53 -33.13
C ALA A 250 -8.16 12.14 -31.72
N ALA A 251 -8.82 11.51 -30.73
CA ALA A 251 -8.80 11.95 -29.34
C ALA A 251 -7.40 11.82 -28.70
N VAL A 252 -6.68 10.72 -28.98
CA VAL A 252 -5.29 10.54 -28.54
C VAL A 252 -4.38 11.63 -29.12
N LEU A 253 -4.47 11.87 -30.42
CA LEU A 253 -3.72 12.92 -31.09
C LEU A 253 -4.03 14.31 -30.50
N ALA A 254 -5.32 14.68 -30.38
CA ALA A 254 -5.72 15.95 -29.79
C ALA A 254 -5.22 16.12 -28.35
N ARG A 255 -5.19 15.05 -27.55
CA ARG A 255 -4.62 15.06 -26.19
C ARG A 255 -3.11 15.31 -26.20
N LEU A 256 -2.37 14.67 -27.10
CA LEU A 256 -0.92 14.87 -27.23
C LEU A 256 -0.57 16.27 -27.74
N TRP A 257 -1.33 16.81 -28.70
CA TRP A 257 -1.15 18.19 -29.16
C TRP A 257 -1.39 19.23 -28.07
N ARG A 258 -2.34 18.99 -27.15
CA ARG A 258 -2.59 19.85 -25.97
C ARG A 258 -1.56 19.69 -24.85
N ALA A 259 -0.72 18.66 -24.87
CA ALA A 259 0.22 18.37 -23.79
C ALA A 259 1.50 19.21 -23.81
N GLY A 260 1.71 20.03 -24.85
CA GLY A 260 2.89 20.87 -25.02
C GLY A 260 4.13 20.12 -25.54
N GLU A 261 5.23 20.86 -25.72
CA GLU A 261 6.55 20.29 -26.00
C GLU A 261 7.54 20.65 -24.88
N PRO A 262 8.36 19.70 -24.38
CA PRO A 262 8.37 18.27 -24.74
C PRO A 262 7.13 17.53 -24.24
N VAL A 263 6.66 16.55 -25.02
CA VAL A 263 5.49 15.74 -24.66
C VAL A 263 5.79 14.93 -23.39
N PRO A 264 5.02 15.07 -22.29
CA PRO A 264 5.32 14.36 -21.05
C PRO A 264 5.25 12.84 -21.20
N ARG A 265 6.25 12.10 -20.69
CA ARG A 265 6.34 10.62 -20.78
C ARG A 265 5.06 9.91 -20.28
N ARG A 266 4.42 10.41 -19.23
CA ARG A 266 3.13 9.88 -18.74
C ARG A 266 1.96 10.15 -19.69
N ALA A 267 1.94 11.29 -20.38
CA ALA A 267 0.94 11.60 -21.40
C ALA A 267 1.11 10.73 -22.65
N ALA A 268 2.36 10.53 -23.09
CA ALA A 268 2.70 9.61 -24.18
C ALA A 268 2.35 8.14 -23.83
N LEU A 269 2.58 7.70 -22.59
CA LEU A 269 2.17 6.37 -22.14
C LEU A 269 0.64 6.20 -22.18
N ALA A 270 -0.12 7.13 -21.58
CA ALA A 270 -1.57 7.08 -21.55
C ALA A 270 -2.19 7.11 -22.97
N ALA A 271 -1.62 7.90 -23.87
CA ALA A 271 -1.96 7.88 -25.29
C ALA A 271 -1.73 6.50 -25.92
N HIS A 272 -0.54 5.91 -25.74
CA HIS A 272 -0.24 4.58 -26.24
C HIS A 272 -1.09 3.48 -25.59
N GLU A 273 -1.57 3.67 -24.36
CA GLU A 273 -2.51 2.75 -23.69
C GLU A 273 -3.88 2.73 -24.35
N VAL A 274 -4.44 3.89 -24.69
CA VAL A 274 -5.68 3.98 -25.49
C VAL A 274 -5.49 3.33 -26.86
N LEU A 275 -4.38 3.63 -27.55
CA LEU A 275 -4.06 3.00 -28.84
C LEU A 275 -3.84 1.47 -28.75
N THR A 276 -3.51 0.94 -27.56
CA THR A 276 -3.42 -0.51 -27.37
C THR A 276 -4.80 -1.18 -27.39
N VAL A 277 -5.82 -0.53 -26.84
CA VAL A 277 -7.21 -1.02 -26.85
C VAL A 277 -7.85 -0.78 -28.23
N GLU A 278 -7.58 0.38 -28.84
CA GLU A 278 -8.07 0.74 -30.17
C GLU A 278 -7.61 -0.26 -31.25
N ARG A 279 -6.36 -0.75 -31.21
CA ARG A 279 -5.87 -1.88 -32.02
C ARG A 279 -6.75 -3.13 -31.97
N ILE A 280 -7.36 -3.43 -30.82
CA ILE A 280 -8.29 -4.57 -30.66
C ILE A 280 -9.64 -4.21 -31.29
N GLY A 281 -10.11 -2.97 -31.11
CA GLY A 281 -11.30 -2.44 -31.78
C GLY A 281 -11.20 -2.52 -33.31
N LEU A 282 -10.07 -2.11 -33.91
CA LEU A 282 -9.83 -2.19 -35.35
C LEU A 282 -9.81 -3.63 -35.86
N GLY A 283 -9.13 -4.55 -35.17
CA GLY A 283 -9.17 -5.98 -35.49
C GLY A 283 -10.58 -6.56 -35.40
N THR A 284 -11.35 -6.15 -34.39
CA THR A 284 -12.74 -6.56 -34.19
C THR A 284 -13.66 -6.00 -35.28
N ALA A 285 -13.42 -4.79 -35.77
CA ALA A 285 -14.15 -4.22 -36.90
C ALA A 285 -14.02 -5.09 -38.14
N PHE A 286 -12.79 -5.43 -38.56
CA PHE A 286 -12.58 -6.30 -39.73
C PHE A 286 -13.08 -7.73 -39.50
N LEU A 287 -13.05 -8.24 -38.27
CA LEU A 287 -13.68 -9.51 -37.92
C LEU A 287 -15.21 -9.44 -38.11
N ALA A 288 -15.84 -8.30 -37.80
CA ALA A 288 -17.26 -8.09 -38.07
C ALA A 288 -17.56 -8.01 -39.58
N LEU A 289 -16.66 -7.42 -40.37
CA LEU A 289 -16.77 -7.34 -41.83
C LEU A 289 -16.67 -8.72 -42.52
N GLY A 290 -15.82 -9.61 -42.01
CA GLY A 290 -15.64 -10.96 -42.58
C GLY A 290 -16.60 -12.01 -42.02
N TRP A 291 -16.86 -12.00 -40.70
CA TRP A 291 -17.54 -13.11 -40.01
C TRP A 291 -18.91 -12.76 -39.42
N GLY A 292 -19.24 -11.46 -39.30
CA GLY A 292 -20.48 -10.99 -38.70
C GLY A 292 -20.33 -10.47 -37.27
N ALA A 293 -21.34 -9.72 -36.81
CA ALA A 293 -21.28 -8.93 -35.58
C ALA A 293 -21.19 -9.79 -34.31
N ALA A 294 -21.93 -10.90 -34.24
CA ALA A 294 -21.98 -11.75 -33.05
C ALA A 294 -20.62 -12.44 -32.79
N GLN A 295 -20.01 -12.98 -33.84
CA GLN A 295 -18.70 -13.61 -33.85
C GLN A 295 -17.61 -12.58 -33.49
N ALA A 296 -17.69 -11.38 -34.06
CA ALA A 296 -16.78 -10.30 -33.74
C ALA A 296 -16.83 -9.90 -32.26
N VAL A 297 -18.02 -9.75 -31.68
CA VAL A 297 -18.16 -9.45 -30.24
C VAL A 297 -17.66 -10.62 -29.38
N ALA A 298 -18.01 -11.86 -29.72
CA ALA A 298 -17.62 -13.05 -28.97
C ALA A 298 -16.10 -13.24 -28.88
N VAL A 299 -15.34 -12.84 -29.90
CA VAL A 299 -13.87 -12.91 -29.91
C VAL A 299 -13.22 -11.59 -29.43
N GLY A 300 -13.71 -10.45 -29.90
CA GLY A 300 -13.10 -9.14 -29.65
C GLY A 300 -13.28 -8.63 -28.22
N LEU A 301 -14.47 -8.83 -27.61
CA LEU A 301 -14.75 -8.31 -26.27
C LEU A 301 -13.90 -8.98 -25.18
N PRO A 302 -13.73 -10.32 -25.12
CA PRO A 302 -12.82 -10.95 -24.16
C PRO A 302 -11.37 -10.49 -24.31
N VAL A 303 -10.89 -10.31 -25.55
CA VAL A 303 -9.53 -9.81 -25.82
C VAL A 303 -9.38 -8.35 -25.36
N ALA A 304 -10.39 -7.51 -25.56
CA ALA A 304 -10.38 -6.12 -25.08
C ALA A 304 -10.42 -6.04 -23.55
N VAL A 305 -11.25 -6.84 -22.88
CA VAL A 305 -11.32 -6.92 -21.40
C VAL A 305 -10.00 -7.39 -20.82
N LEU A 306 -9.43 -8.49 -21.34
CA LEU A 306 -8.11 -8.98 -20.94
C LEU A 306 -7.03 -7.91 -21.16
N THR A 307 -7.11 -7.16 -22.25
CA THR A 307 -6.18 -6.07 -22.55
C THR A 307 -6.24 -4.98 -21.48
N VAL A 308 -7.43 -4.46 -21.17
CA VAL A 308 -7.60 -3.40 -20.16
C VAL A 308 -7.18 -3.87 -18.76
N LEU A 309 -7.54 -5.09 -18.37
CA LEU A 309 -7.14 -5.66 -17.07
C LEU A 309 -5.62 -5.83 -16.98
N ALA A 310 -4.98 -6.40 -18.01
CA ALA A 310 -3.54 -6.59 -18.03
C ALA A 310 -2.77 -5.25 -18.09
N GLN A 311 -3.30 -4.20 -18.73
CA GLN A 311 -2.72 -2.86 -18.65
C GLN A 311 -2.70 -2.35 -17.21
N ARG A 312 -3.86 -2.37 -16.52
CA ARG A 312 -3.99 -1.89 -15.14
C ARG A 312 -3.10 -2.64 -14.15
N LEU A 313 -2.96 -3.96 -14.31
CA LEU A 313 -2.23 -4.81 -13.36
C LEU A 313 -0.71 -4.87 -13.58
N LEU A 314 -0.24 -4.76 -14.82
CA LEU A 314 1.17 -5.06 -15.17
C LEU A 314 1.93 -3.88 -15.76
N ARG A 315 1.28 -2.97 -16.51
CA ARG A 315 1.97 -2.05 -17.41
C ARG A 315 2.74 -0.95 -16.68
N ALA A 316 2.24 -0.46 -15.55
CA ALA A 316 2.94 0.50 -14.70
C ALA A 316 4.26 -0.07 -14.15
N ARG A 317 4.21 -1.27 -13.55
CA ARG A 317 5.37 -2.00 -12.99
C ARG A 317 6.41 -2.38 -14.06
N TYR A 318 5.97 -2.50 -15.30
CA TYR A 318 6.82 -2.87 -16.43
C TYR A 318 7.52 -1.67 -17.09
N GLU A 319 6.82 -0.54 -17.25
CA GLU A 319 7.36 0.64 -17.95
C GLU A 319 8.04 1.67 -17.04
N PHE A 320 7.72 1.66 -15.75
CA PHE A 320 8.40 2.45 -14.73
C PHE A 320 9.05 1.52 -13.72
N ALA A 321 10.28 1.84 -13.32
CA ALA A 321 10.82 1.33 -12.08
C ALA A 321 10.04 1.97 -10.92
N ASP A 322 9.99 1.28 -9.77
CA ASP A 322 10.12 2.02 -8.52
C ASP A 322 11.50 2.69 -8.59
N GLU A 323 11.56 4.01 -8.85
CA GLU A 323 12.80 4.69 -9.24
C GLU A 323 13.93 4.39 -8.24
N PRO A 324 14.96 3.60 -8.63
CA PRO A 324 16.10 3.35 -7.76
C PRO A 324 17.04 4.55 -7.84
N GLY A 325 17.62 4.92 -6.71
CA GLY A 325 18.65 5.94 -6.68
C GLY A 325 19.92 5.57 -7.44
N PRO A 326 20.78 6.56 -7.74
CA PRO A 326 22.13 6.24 -8.18
C PRO A 326 22.80 5.45 -7.06
N SER A 327 23.41 4.32 -7.38
CA SER A 327 24.30 3.65 -6.45
C SER A 327 25.50 4.53 -6.15
N VAL A 328 25.93 4.54 -4.89
CA VAL A 328 26.94 5.50 -4.40
C VAL A 328 28.11 4.74 -3.81
N SER A 329 29.34 5.15 -4.16
CA SER A 329 30.54 4.50 -3.66
C SER A 329 30.70 4.68 -2.14
N ALA A 330 31.41 3.76 -1.50
CA ALA A 330 31.72 3.85 -0.07
C ALA A 330 32.47 5.16 0.28
N GLU A 331 33.34 5.62 -0.60
CA GLU A 331 34.07 6.89 -0.46
C GLU A 331 33.12 8.10 -0.50
N THR A 332 32.15 8.13 -1.42
CA THR A 332 31.16 9.20 -1.48
C THR A 332 30.22 9.20 -0.28
N ILE A 333 29.82 8.03 0.23
CA ILE A 333 29.04 7.92 1.48
C ILE A 333 29.85 8.49 2.66
N LEU A 334 31.11 8.06 2.84
CA LEU A 334 31.97 8.53 3.92
C LEU A 334 32.26 10.03 3.82
N GLY A 335 32.60 10.52 2.62
CA GLY A 335 32.85 11.93 2.36
C GLY A 335 31.63 12.83 2.65
N TYR A 336 30.42 12.35 2.33
CA TYR A 336 29.18 13.04 2.68
C TYR A 336 28.96 13.07 4.19
N VAL A 337 29.10 11.93 4.88
CA VAL A 337 28.95 11.87 6.35
C VAL A 337 29.95 12.82 7.02
N ASP A 338 31.22 12.80 6.62
CA ASP A 338 32.25 13.65 7.20
C ASP A 338 32.01 15.13 6.92
N ALA A 339 31.49 15.48 5.73
CA ALA A 339 31.10 16.86 5.41
C ALA A 339 29.96 17.34 6.32
N ARG A 340 28.88 16.57 6.46
CA ARG A 340 27.74 16.96 7.32
C ARG A 340 28.12 17.01 8.80
N LEU A 341 29.02 16.14 9.28
CA LEU A 341 29.55 16.21 10.64
C LEU A 341 30.38 17.48 10.86
N ARG A 342 31.22 17.90 9.88
CA ARG A 342 31.92 19.19 9.93
C ARG A 342 30.95 20.37 9.94
N ASP A 343 29.90 20.35 9.12
CA ASP A 343 28.91 21.44 9.07
C ASP A 343 28.14 21.59 10.39
N ILE A 344 27.82 20.48 11.06
CA ILE A 344 27.19 20.45 12.39
C ILE A 344 28.15 20.97 13.46
N ALA A 345 29.43 20.57 13.44
CA ALA A 345 30.42 21.02 14.41
C ALA A 345 30.84 22.48 14.22
N GLY A 346 30.90 22.97 12.97
CA GLY A 346 31.29 24.34 12.61
C GLY A 346 30.16 25.38 12.66
N GLY A 347 28.96 25.00 13.10
CA GLY A 347 27.82 25.91 13.24
C GLY A 347 27.12 26.31 11.93
N ALA A 348 27.49 25.70 10.79
CA ALA A 348 26.84 25.93 9.49
C ALA A 348 25.49 25.20 9.37
N ALA A 349 25.30 24.11 10.13
CA ALA A 349 24.01 23.46 10.35
C ALA A 349 23.43 23.82 11.73
N ARG A 350 22.13 23.55 11.94
CA ARG A 350 21.56 23.70 13.29
C ARG A 350 22.16 22.64 14.22
N PRO A 351 22.38 22.94 15.52
CA PRO A 351 22.75 21.93 16.49
C PRO A 351 21.71 20.81 16.50
N VAL A 352 22.17 19.56 16.46
CA VAL A 352 21.29 18.40 16.63
C VAL A 352 20.80 18.40 18.09
N ARG A 353 19.57 18.87 18.32
CA ARG A 353 18.96 18.95 19.66
C ARG A 353 18.34 17.61 20.03
N THR A 354 19.20 16.64 20.35
CA THR A 354 18.73 15.36 20.91
C THR A 354 18.06 15.58 22.26
N PRO A 355 17.15 14.68 22.69
CA PRO A 355 16.56 14.74 24.02
C PRO A 355 17.61 14.85 25.13
N ALA A 356 17.27 15.55 26.21
CA ALA A 356 18.18 15.70 27.35
C ALA A 356 18.64 14.33 27.87
N GLY A 357 19.96 14.16 28.00
CA GLY A 357 20.58 12.90 28.44
C GLY A 357 20.69 11.79 27.38
N TRP A 358 20.23 12.00 26.14
CA TRP A 358 20.36 10.98 25.09
C TRP A 358 21.81 10.80 24.66
N ARG A 359 22.35 9.58 24.83
CA ARG A 359 23.71 9.20 24.43
C ARG A 359 23.71 7.79 23.81
N ARG A 360 24.35 7.63 22.65
CA ARG A 360 24.35 6.39 21.85
C ARG A 360 25.63 6.16 21.06
N ARG A 361 25.95 4.88 20.84
CA ARG A 361 26.80 4.39 19.75
C ARG A 361 25.90 3.99 18.58
N ILE A 362 26.18 4.49 17.38
CA ILE A 362 25.37 4.23 16.17
C ILE A 362 26.24 3.51 15.13
N ARG A 363 25.83 2.31 14.71
CA ARG A 363 26.42 1.59 13.56
C ARG A 363 25.50 1.69 12.36
N ILE A 364 25.97 2.25 11.25
CA ILE A 364 25.25 2.28 9.97
C ILE A 364 25.92 1.29 9.02
N ARG A 365 25.27 0.15 8.78
CA ARG A 365 25.71 -0.92 7.88
C ARG A 365 25.11 -0.71 6.50
N VAL A 366 25.94 -0.60 5.47
CA VAL A 366 25.52 -0.48 4.07
C VAL A 366 25.66 -1.85 3.41
N ALA A 367 24.58 -2.64 3.36
CA ALA A 367 24.63 -4.10 3.21
C ALA A 367 25.12 -4.61 1.85
N ASP A 368 25.05 -3.78 0.80
CA ASP A 368 25.55 -4.01 -0.57
C ASP A 368 27.01 -3.55 -0.77
N LEU A 369 27.61 -2.90 0.24
CA LEU A 369 29.01 -2.50 0.25
C LEU A 369 29.75 -3.14 1.44
N PRO A 370 31.09 -3.29 1.40
CA PRO A 370 31.88 -3.64 2.57
C PRO A 370 32.09 -2.42 3.49
N LEU A 371 31.01 -1.74 3.88
CA LEU A 371 31.04 -0.48 4.64
C LEU A 371 30.14 -0.49 5.87
N ASP A 372 30.76 -0.28 7.03
CA ASP A 372 30.10 0.15 8.27
C ASP A 372 30.59 1.55 8.65
N VAL A 373 29.66 2.45 8.96
CA VAL A 373 29.96 3.78 9.51
C VAL A 373 29.65 3.77 11.01
N HIS A 374 30.64 4.13 11.82
CA HIS A 374 30.55 4.14 13.28
C HIS A 374 30.50 5.58 13.81
N LEU A 375 29.42 5.93 14.52
CA LEU A 375 29.23 7.25 15.14
C LEU A 375 29.05 7.11 16.66
N VAL A 376 29.46 8.15 17.39
CA VAL A 376 29.12 8.36 18.80
C VAL A 376 28.33 9.66 18.92
N ALA A 377 27.26 9.63 19.70
CA ALA A 377 26.47 10.78 20.11
C ALA A 377 26.54 10.90 21.64
N ASP A 378 27.22 11.92 22.14
CA ASP A 378 27.52 12.12 23.57
C ASP A 378 27.37 13.58 24.05
N GLY A 379 26.67 14.40 23.25
CA GLY A 379 26.51 15.85 23.40
C GLY A 379 26.94 16.60 22.14
N ALA A 380 27.87 16.01 21.39
CA ALA A 380 28.09 16.23 19.97
C ALA A 380 27.92 14.91 19.22
N ILE A 381 27.94 14.93 17.88
CA ILE A 381 27.97 13.72 17.05
C ILE A 381 29.30 13.69 16.29
N ARG A 382 30.01 12.57 16.40
CA ARG A 382 31.33 12.37 15.78
C ARG A 382 31.46 10.96 15.19
N ARG A 383 32.22 10.81 14.10
CA ARG A 383 32.63 9.51 13.57
C ARG A 383 33.80 8.97 14.39
N VAL A 384 33.83 7.67 14.64
CA VAL A 384 34.88 6.99 15.41
C VAL A 384 35.46 5.79 14.65
N PRO A 385 36.72 5.39 14.89
CA PRO A 385 37.26 4.13 14.37
C PRO A 385 36.52 2.92 14.97
N SER A 386 36.49 1.80 14.24
CA SER A 386 35.80 0.57 14.66
C SER A 386 36.32 0.01 16.00
N ALA A 387 37.59 0.20 16.33
CA ALA A 387 38.17 -0.20 17.62
C ALA A 387 37.63 0.63 18.79
N GLU A 388 37.53 1.95 18.64
CA GLU A 388 36.92 2.85 19.64
C GLU A 388 35.42 2.53 19.79
N PHE A 389 34.72 2.29 18.69
CA PHE A 389 33.31 1.90 18.71
C PHE A 389 33.08 0.61 19.52
N ALA A 390 33.92 -0.41 19.32
CA ALA A 390 33.82 -1.68 20.02
C ALA A 390 34.10 -1.56 21.53
N ALA A 391 35.06 -0.72 21.92
CA ALA A 391 35.46 -0.52 23.31
C ALA A 391 34.51 0.38 24.13
N GLY A 392 33.62 1.14 23.50
CA GLY A 392 32.72 2.07 24.18
C GLY A 392 31.62 1.39 25.01
N THR A 393 31.28 1.99 26.16
CA THR A 393 30.28 1.46 27.11
C THR A 393 28.85 1.99 26.91
N LEU A 394 28.65 3.00 26.05
CA LEU A 394 27.32 3.56 25.75
C LEU A 394 26.41 2.52 25.05
N PRO A 395 25.07 2.59 25.22
CA PRO A 395 24.14 1.75 24.48
C PRO A 395 24.33 1.88 22.97
N SER A 396 24.34 0.76 22.27
CA SER A 396 24.57 0.69 20.82
C SER A 396 23.29 0.38 20.05
N LEU A 397 23.06 1.12 18.96
CA LEU A 397 21.97 0.87 18.01
C LEU A 397 22.52 0.59 16.60
N THR A 398 21.80 -0.21 15.81
CA THR A 398 22.21 -0.59 14.45
C THR A 398 21.18 -0.19 13.40
N ILE A 399 21.65 0.52 12.38
CA ILE A 399 20.91 0.88 11.17
C ILE A 399 21.48 0.06 10.03
N THR A 400 20.64 -0.61 9.24
CA THR A 400 21.03 -1.34 8.02
C THR A 400 20.31 -0.75 6.82
N THR A 401 21.05 -0.38 5.78
CA THR A 401 20.58 0.25 4.53
C THR A 401 21.31 -0.37 3.33
N THR A 402 20.98 0.05 2.10
CA THR A 402 21.85 -0.13 0.92
C THR A 402 22.39 1.22 0.42
N SER A 403 23.33 1.20 -0.52
CA SER A 403 23.93 2.40 -1.12
C SER A 403 22.90 3.22 -1.90
N ASP A 404 22.05 2.58 -2.70
CA ASP A 404 20.93 3.21 -3.42
C ASP A 404 19.97 3.93 -2.45
N VAL A 405 19.61 3.25 -1.36
CA VAL A 405 18.66 3.78 -0.36
C VAL A 405 19.29 4.93 0.42
N PHE A 406 20.59 4.85 0.74
CA PHE A 406 21.33 5.98 1.31
C PHE A 406 21.33 7.17 0.34
N ALA A 407 21.59 6.92 -0.95
CA ALA A 407 21.57 7.94 -1.99
C ALA A 407 20.21 8.62 -2.12
N ASP A 408 19.14 7.82 -2.17
CA ASP A 408 17.76 8.31 -2.28
C ASP A 408 17.34 9.16 -1.09
N ILE A 409 17.86 8.89 0.10
CA ILE A 409 17.52 9.65 1.30
C ILE A 409 18.36 10.93 1.40
N PHE A 410 19.68 10.82 1.26
CA PHE A 410 20.64 11.85 1.66
C PHE A 410 21.18 12.68 0.50
N LEU A 411 21.40 12.07 -0.68
CA LEU A 411 22.02 12.75 -1.82
C LEU A 411 20.99 13.30 -2.81
N SER A 412 20.05 12.48 -3.28
CA SER A 412 19.03 12.89 -4.27
C SER A 412 17.69 13.29 -3.66
N ARG A 413 17.42 12.85 -2.43
CA ARG A 413 16.18 13.10 -1.67
C ARG A 413 14.89 12.56 -2.31
N ARG A 414 14.96 11.61 -3.27
CA ARG A 414 13.78 10.87 -3.78
C ARG A 414 13.05 10.06 -2.71
N SER A 415 13.72 9.75 -1.61
CA SER A 415 13.15 9.08 -0.44
C SER A 415 13.41 9.88 0.85
N THR A 416 12.73 9.47 1.92
CA THR A 416 12.92 9.98 3.28
C THR A 416 13.35 8.84 4.18
N PRO A 417 14.03 9.11 5.32
CA PRO A 417 14.40 8.05 6.27
C PRO A 417 13.18 7.27 6.72
N ARG A 418 12.04 7.95 6.92
CA ARG A 418 10.74 7.35 7.25
C ARG A 418 10.20 6.47 6.12
N ARG A 419 10.17 6.94 4.86
CA ARG A 419 9.66 6.16 3.72
C ARG A 419 10.47 4.88 3.52
N ALA A 420 11.79 4.98 3.62
CA ALA A 420 12.69 3.83 3.54
C ALA A 420 12.56 2.89 4.76
N TYR A 421 12.36 3.43 5.96
CA TYR A 421 12.10 2.62 7.16
C TYR A 421 10.78 1.84 7.06
N LEU A 422 9.69 2.50 6.66
CA LEU A 422 8.38 1.87 6.50
C LEU A 422 8.40 0.77 5.43
N SER A 423 8.99 1.05 4.25
CA SER A 423 9.16 0.05 3.18
C SER A 423 10.24 -1.01 3.47
N ARG A 424 10.82 -1.02 4.68
CA ARG A 424 11.89 -1.93 5.14
C ARG A 424 13.19 -1.88 4.31
N ALA A 425 13.34 -0.85 3.47
CA ALA A 425 14.56 -0.51 2.74
C ALA A 425 15.67 0.01 3.68
N ILE A 426 15.29 0.60 4.82
CA ILE A 426 16.14 0.70 6.00
C ILE A 426 15.54 -0.14 7.13
N ARG A 427 16.40 -0.83 7.87
CA ARG A 427 16.07 -1.45 9.16
C ARG A 427 16.81 -0.70 10.27
N MET A 428 16.13 -0.43 11.37
CA MET A 428 16.73 0.20 12.55
C MET A 428 16.34 -0.62 13.76
N ASP A 429 17.34 -1.04 14.52
CA ASP A 429 17.20 -1.63 15.85
C ASP A 429 17.37 -0.48 16.85
N ALA A 430 16.25 0.18 17.18
CA ALA A 430 16.19 1.46 17.88
C ALA A 430 14.83 1.64 18.56
N SER A 431 14.81 2.15 19.80
CA SER A 431 13.57 2.49 20.51
C SER A 431 12.87 3.72 19.92
N ALA A 432 11.65 4.04 20.36
CA ALA A 432 10.90 5.17 19.79
C ALA A 432 11.59 6.52 20.07
N ARG A 433 12.19 6.67 21.25
CA ARG A 433 13.05 7.81 21.63
C ARG A 433 14.35 7.89 20.82
N ASP A 434 14.94 6.75 20.47
CA ASP A 434 16.07 6.70 19.53
C ASP A 434 15.63 7.11 18.12
N MET A 435 14.46 6.67 17.66
CA MET A 435 13.89 7.04 16.35
C MET A 435 13.65 8.56 16.21
N LEU A 436 13.29 9.28 17.28
CA LEU A 436 13.22 10.74 17.25
C LEU A 436 14.58 11.38 16.95
N SER A 437 15.57 10.97 17.73
CA SER A 437 16.94 11.49 17.65
C SER A 437 17.55 11.17 16.30
N LEU A 438 17.36 9.94 15.82
CA LEU A 438 17.77 9.50 14.48
C LEU A 438 17.05 10.28 13.38
N ASN A 439 15.73 10.51 13.48
CA ASN A 439 15.01 11.31 12.49
C ASN A 439 15.54 12.75 12.44
N GLN A 440 15.84 13.36 13.59
CA GLN A 440 16.47 14.69 13.64
C GLN A 440 17.87 14.68 13.02
N ILE A 441 18.72 13.71 13.37
CA ILE A 441 20.06 13.52 12.79
C ILE A 441 19.96 13.40 11.27
N PHE A 442 19.08 12.52 10.77
CA PHE A 442 18.89 12.34 9.34
C PHE A 442 18.35 13.60 8.67
N ASN A 443 17.47 14.37 9.31
CA ASN A 443 16.95 15.61 8.76
C ASN A 443 18.01 16.73 8.72
N GLU A 444 18.88 16.86 9.73
CA GLU A 444 20.02 17.78 9.64
C GLU A 444 21.04 17.30 8.59
N PHE A 445 21.29 16.00 8.47
CA PHE A 445 22.10 15.45 7.37
C PHE A 445 21.49 15.83 6.01
N ARG A 446 20.17 15.68 5.84
CA ARG A 446 19.43 15.95 4.59
C ARG A 446 19.24 17.43 4.23
N ARG A 447 19.53 18.42 5.09
CA ARG A 447 19.26 19.85 4.80
C ARG A 447 20.23 20.48 3.80
N ALA A 448 19.75 21.45 3.03
CA ALA A 448 20.55 22.41 2.27
C ALA A 448 19.90 23.81 2.32
N VAL A 449 20.66 24.84 1.92
CA VAL A 449 20.26 26.26 1.87
C VAL A 449 19.03 26.46 0.95
N PRO A 450 18.05 27.33 1.30
CA PRO A 450 16.66 27.21 0.80
C PRO A 450 16.32 28.00 -0.48
N ALA A 451 15.29 27.52 -1.20
CA ALA A 451 14.48 28.24 -2.20
C ALA A 451 13.03 27.66 -2.23
N PRO A 452 12.01 28.39 -2.76
CA PRO A 452 10.60 28.23 -2.35
C PRO A 452 9.71 27.26 -3.18
N ALA A 453 8.53 26.91 -2.64
CA ALA A 453 7.47 26.06 -3.24
C ALA A 453 6.37 26.89 -3.96
N PRO A 454 5.63 26.30 -4.93
CA PRO A 454 4.35 25.58 -4.66
C PRO A 454 4.26 24.24 -5.48
N ASP A 455 3.15 23.55 -5.80
CA ASP A 455 1.68 23.78 -5.74
C ASP A 455 0.87 22.43 -5.77
N ARG A 456 -0.47 22.43 -5.71
CA ARG A 456 -1.36 21.24 -5.92
C ARG A 456 -2.66 21.53 -6.71
N ALA A 457 -3.18 20.49 -7.40
CA ALA A 457 -4.46 20.51 -8.14
C ALA A 457 -5.09 19.07 -8.18
N PRO A 458 -6.34 18.84 -8.67
CA PRO A 458 -7.49 18.53 -7.80
C PRO A 458 -8.21 17.17 -8.05
N ALA A 459 -9.17 16.81 -7.17
CA ALA A 459 -9.81 15.49 -7.05
C ALA A 459 -11.30 15.39 -7.50
N ARG A 460 -11.80 14.14 -7.73
CA ARG A 460 -13.21 13.65 -7.92
C ARG A 460 -13.20 12.16 -8.37
N THR A 461 -14.13 11.22 -8.07
CA THR A 461 -15.32 11.11 -7.18
C THR A 461 -15.69 9.62 -6.93
N GLU A 462 -16.74 9.34 -6.14
CA GLU A 462 -17.21 8.04 -5.58
C GLU A 462 -18.23 7.26 -6.49
N GLN A 463 -18.23 5.91 -6.59
CA GLN A 463 -18.88 4.82 -5.79
C GLN A 463 -20.44 4.73 -5.88
N PRO A 464 -21.17 3.64 -5.48
CA PRO A 464 -20.76 2.41 -4.74
C PRO A 464 -21.30 1.03 -5.22
N GLY A 465 -20.77 -0.04 -4.58
CA GLY A 465 -21.51 -1.28 -4.25
C GLY A 465 -21.10 -2.61 -4.93
N THR A 466 -21.31 -3.81 -4.34
CA THR A 466 -21.56 -4.23 -2.94
C THR A 466 -21.25 -5.74 -2.73
N GLY A 467 -20.85 -6.15 -1.51
CA GLY A 467 -21.25 -7.41 -0.84
C GLY A 467 -20.68 -8.81 -1.23
N SER A 468 -19.52 -9.20 -0.67
CA SER A 468 -19.25 -10.58 -0.19
C SER A 468 -18.02 -10.58 0.75
N ARG A 469 -17.85 -11.64 1.56
CA ARG A 469 -16.80 -11.77 2.59
C ARG A 469 -15.41 -11.45 2.04
N ALA A 470 -14.77 -10.40 2.56
CA ALA A 470 -13.44 -10.00 2.14
C ALA A 470 -12.36 -10.85 2.84
N GLU A 471 -11.77 -11.79 2.10
CA GLU A 471 -10.38 -12.14 2.35
C GLU A 471 -9.56 -10.85 2.15
N ALA A 472 -8.91 -10.36 3.22
CA ALA A 472 -8.11 -9.15 3.17
C ALA A 472 -6.91 -9.37 2.22
N GLY A 473 -7.00 -8.82 1.02
CA GLY A 473 -5.92 -8.90 0.04
C GLY A 473 -4.62 -8.30 0.58
N PRO A 474 -3.45 -8.88 0.24
CA PRO A 474 -2.16 -8.38 0.73
C PRO A 474 -1.92 -6.94 0.23
N GLY A 475 -1.88 -5.98 1.16
CA GLY A 475 -1.63 -4.55 0.88
C GLY A 475 -2.58 -3.54 1.53
N LEU A 476 -3.50 -3.96 2.41
CA LEU A 476 -4.51 -3.08 3.04
C LEU A 476 -4.03 -2.23 4.24
N LEU A 477 -2.92 -2.58 4.88
CA LEU A 477 -2.37 -1.87 6.04
C LEU A 477 -0.95 -1.37 5.75
N PRO A 478 -0.52 -0.24 6.34
CA PRO A 478 0.87 0.17 6.29
C PRO A 478 1.76 -0.85 7.02
N ASP A 479 3.00 -1.03 6.55
CA ASP A 479 3.97 -2.01 7.10
C ASP A 479 4.24 -1.87 8.61
N ARG A 480 3.99 -0.69 9.19
CA ARG A 480 3.98 -0.42 10.62
C ARG A 480 2.91 0.64 10.94
N VAL A 481 2.10 0.38 11.96
CA VAL A 481 1.14 1.34 12.55
C VAL A 481 1.74 1.87 13.86
N VAL A 482 1.74 3.19 14.06
CA VAL A 482 2.17 3.80 15.33
C VAL A 482 0.98 3.87 16.29
N ILE A 483 1.05 3.13 17.39
CA ILE A 483 0.08 3.23 18.48
C ILE A 483 0.48 4.40 19.39
N SER A 484 -0.45 5.33 19.61
CA SER A 484 -0.34 6.45 20.56
C SER A 484 -1.31 6.20 21.70
N ASP A 485 -0.84 6.19 22.94
CA ASP A 485 -1.71 6.19 24.11
C ASP A 485 -1.98 7.63 24.60
N THR A 486 -3.21 7.91 25.01
CA THR A 486 -3.63 9.19 25.60
C THR A 486 -4.39 9.00 26.92
N THR A 487 -4.21 7.88 27.62
CA THR A 487 -4.80 7.66 28.95
C THR A 487 -4.36 8.71 29.95
N LEU A 488 -3.12 9.19 29.86
CA LEU A 488 -2.57 10.24 30.73
C LEU A 488 -2.92 11.68 30.31
N ARG A 489 -3.68 11.86 29.22
CA ARG A 489 -4.20 13.16 28.77
C ARG A 489 -5.71 13.10 28.55
N ASP A 490 -6.19 12.52 27.45
CA ASP A 490 -7.63 12.45 27.17
C ASP A 490 -8.35 11.62 28.23
N GLY A 491 -7.74 10.51 28.68
CA GLY A 491 -8.30 9.65 29.72
C GLY A 491 -8.58 10.37 31.04
N GLU A 492 -7.75 11.36 31.40
CA GLU A 492 -7.94 12.20 32.58
C GLU A 492 -9.00 13.31 32.37
N GLN A 493 -9.39 13.60 31.13
CA GLN A 493 -10.54 14.46 30.84
C GLN A 493 -11.88 13.72 31.04
N MET A 494 -11.86 12.45 31.45
CA MET A 494 -13.06 11.78 31.95
C MET A 494 -13.56 12.47 33.24
N PRO A 495 -14.83 12.90 33.32
CA PRO A 495 -15.35 13.60 34.49
C PRO A 495 -15.13 12.83 35.81
N GLY A 496 -14.42 13.45 36.75
CA GLY A 496 -14.12 12.89 38.07
C GLY A 496 -12.77 12.14 38.16
N VAL A 497 -12.04 11.97 37.07
CA VAL A 497 -10.69 11.38 37.06
C VAL A 497 -9.63 12.47 37.23
N ALA A 498 -8.64 12.22 38.09
CA ALA A 498 -7.44 13.04 38.23
C ALA A 498 -6.30 12.15 38.78
N PHE A 499 -5.24 11.96 37.99
CA PHE A 499 -4.13 11.09 38.35
C PHE A 499 -3.05 11.86 39.11
N ALA A 500 -2.69 11.39 40.30
CA ALA A 500 -1.53 11.90 41.03
C ALA A 500 -0.24 11.77 40.19
N PRO A 501 0.75 12.67 40.34
CA PRO A 501 2.00 12.62 39.57
C PRO A 501 2.71 11.27 39.61
N GLU A 502 2.72 10.61 40.77
CA GLU A 502 3.32 9.29 41.00
C GLU A 502 2.55 8.19 40.26
N ALA A 503 1.22 8.32 40.17
CA ALA A 503 0.38 7.43 39.39
C ALA A 503 0.61 7.62 37.89
N LYS A 504 0.73 8.87 37.39
CA LYS A 504 1.10 9.15 35.99
C LYS A 504 2.46 8.52 35.61
N VAL A 505 3.48 8.66 36.46
CA VAL A 505 4.80 8.03 36.24
C VAL A 505 4.72 6.50 36.26
N THR A 506 3.90 5.93 37.15
CA THR A 506 3.71 4.47 37.23
C THR A 506 3.02 3.92 35.99
N LEU A 507 1.91 4.54 35.55
CA LEU A 507 1.20 4.17 34.33
C LEU A 507 2.05 4.36 33.07
N ALA A 508 2.82 5.45 32.99
CA ALA A 508 3.74 5.67 31.88
C ALA A 508 4.82 4.57 31.76
N ARG A 509 5.33 4.06 32.89
CA ARG A 509 6.25 2.91 32.93
C ARG A 509 5.57 1.60 32.50
N GLU A 510 4.30 1.39 32.83
CA GLU A 510 3.57 0.19 32.39
C GLU A 510 3.21 0.24 30.90
N LEU A 511 2.89 1.42 30.36
CA LEU A 511 2.72 1.66 28.92
C LEU A 511 4.03 1.47 28.14
N ASP A 512 5.15 1.97 28.67
CA ASP A 512 6.49 1.76 28.11
C ASP A 512 6.89 0.28 28.12
N ALA A 513 6.64 -0.42 29.24
CA ALA A 513 6.89 -1.87 29.36
C ALA A 513 5.93 -2.75 28.53
N LEU A 514 4.74 -2.25 28.17
CA LEU A 514 3.84 -2.84 27.17
C LEU A 514 4.38 -2.65 25.74
N GLY A 515 5.32 -1.72 25.52
CA GLY A 515 5.91 -1.41 24.21
C GLY A 515 5.19 -0.30 23.44
N VAL A 516 4.39 0.54 24.11
CA VAL A 516 3.69 1.67 23.47
C VAL A 516 4.72 2.72 23.00
N PRO A 517 4.84 3.01 21.69
CA PRO A 517 5.91 3.86 21.18
C PRO A 517 5.71 5.36 21.43
N LEU A 518 4.49 5.82 21.72
CA LEU A 518 4.19 7.21 22.03
C LEU A 518 3.12 7.31 23.12
N ILE A 519 3.41 8.06 24.18
CA ILE A 519 2.53 8.29 25.33
C ILE A 519 2.27 9.79 25.43
N GLU A 520 1.01 10.20 25.30
CA GLU A 520 0.58 11.57 25.50
C GLU A 520 0.28 11.80 26.99
N ALA A 521 1.21 12.47 27.66
CA ALA A 521 1.33 12.48 29.12
C ALA A 521 0.56 13.61 29.83
N GLY A 522 -0.04 14.54 29.08
CA GLY A 522 -0.82 15.63 29.68
C GLY A 522 -0.91 16.92 28.87
N PHE A 523 -1.39 17.97 29.53
CA PHE A 523 -1.49 19.33 28.99
C PHE A 523 -0.85 20.35 29.96
N PRO A 524 0.48 20.59 29.86
CA PRO A 524 1.25 21.40 30.82
C PRO A 524 0.72 22.82 31.12
N ALA A 525 -0.05 23.42 30.20
CA ALA A 525 -0.62 24.75 30.40
C ALA A 525 -1.87 24.78 31.31
N VAL A 526 -2.39 23.62 31.74
CA VAL A 526 -3.55 23.53 32.65
C VAL A 526 -3.20 24.02 34.05
N SER A 527 -2.07 23.58 34.60
CA SER A 527 -1.60 24.02 35.92
C SER A 527 -0.10 23.77 36.10
N ARG A 528 0.50 24.41 37.11
CA ARG A 528 1.88 24.14 37.50
C ARG A 528 2.08 22.68 37.97
N ALA A 529 1.10 22.11 38.66
CA ALA A 529 1.15 20.71 39.10
C ALA A 529 1.18 19.75 37.90
N GLU A 530 0.44 20.08 36.84
CA GLU A 530 0.44 19.31 35.58
C GLU A 530 1.77 19.46 34.83
N GLU A 531 2.35 20.67 34.76
CA GLU A 531 3.71 20.87 34.21
C GLU A 531 4.76 20.05 34.98
N GLU A 532 4.64 19.95 36.31
CA GLU A 532 5.53 19.17 37.17
C GLU A 532 5.30 17.65 37.05
N ALA A 533 4.06 17.18 36.93
CA ALA A 533 3.72 15.78 36.72
C ALA A 533 4.23 15.26 35.36
N VAL A 534 3.98 16.02 34.29
CA VAL A 534 4.50 15.72 32.95
C VAL A 534 6.03 15.71 32.95
N ARG A 535 6.67 16.63 33.68
CA ARG A 535 8.14 16.65 33.82
C ARG A 535 8.68 15.40 34.51
N ALA A 536 7.98 14.88 35.52
CA ALA A 536 8.34 13.62 36.15
C ALA A 536 8.23 12.44 35.17
N VAL A 537 7.19 12.40 34.32
CA VAL A 537 7.02 11.38 33.26
C VAL A 537 8.12 11.48 32.20
N ALA A 538 8.39 12.69 31.67
CA ALA A 538 9.43 12.91 30.67
C ALA A 538 10.84 12.58 31.20
N GLY A 539 11.09 12.83 32.49
CA GLY A 539 12.33 12.49 33.19
C GLY A 539 12.46 11.02 33.61
N ALA A 540 11.42 10.18 33.46
CA ALA A 540 11.40 8.82 34.00
C ALA A 540 12.30 7.81 33.28
N GLY A 541 12.99 8.21 32.20
CA GLY A 541 13.97 7.38 31.48
C GLY A 541 13.39 6.43 30.44
N LEU A 542 12.11 6.59 30.08
CA LEU A 542 11.34 5.72 29.19
C LEU A 542 11.91 5.65 27.76
N ASP A 543 11.60 4.56 27.06
CA ASP A 543 11.93 4.34 25.64
C ASP A 543 10.85 4.88 24.69
N ALA A 544 9.63 5.06 25.18
CA ALA A 544 8.51 5.73 24.53
C ALA A 544 8.76 7.24 24.29
N VAL A 545 8.13 7.76 23.25
CA VAL A 545 8.04 9.20 23.00
C VAL A 545 7.01 9.82 23.92
N ILE A 546 7.45 10.74 24.79
CA ILE A 546 6.54 11.48 25.67
C ILE A 546 6.05 12.74 24.94
N GLN A 547 4.76 12.74 24.59
CA GLN A 547 4.06 13.84 23.94
C GLN A 547 3.23 14.64 24.95
N VAL A 548 3.03 15.92 24.68
CA VAL A 548 2.08 16.79 25.39
C VAL A 548 1.25 17.58 24.38
N ILE A 549 0.05 18.01 24.77
CA ILE A 549 -0.74 18.94 23.93
C ILE A 549 -0.46 20.41 24.30
N ALA A 550 -0.63 21.31 23.34
CA ALA A 550 -0.57 22.76 23.53
C ALA A 550 -1.54 23.47 22.57
N ARG A 551 -2.21 24.54 23.01
CA ARG A 551 -2.95 25.42 22.09
C ARG A 551 -1.96 26.22 21.22
N PRO A 552 -2.37 26.82 20.09
CA PRO A 552 -1.53 27.75 19.32
C PRO A 552 -1.35 29.09 20.07
N ARG A 553 -0.67 29.04 21.22
CA ARG A 553 -0.35 30.16 22.11
C ARG A 553 1.07 30.00 22.58
N ARG A 554 1.79 31.11 22.69
CA ARG A 554 3.20 31.10 23.06
C ARG A 554 3.44 30.52 24.45
N ASP A 555 2.64 30.95 25.44
CA ASP A 555 2.78 30.53 26.83
C ASP A 555 2.50 29.02 27.03
N ASP A 556 1.52 28.49 26.29
CA ASP A 556 1.21 27.05 26.25
C ASP A 556 2.39 26.22 25.72
N ILE A 557 3.01 26.69 24.62
CA ILE A 557 4.17 26.03 24.03
C ILE A 557 5.39 26.16 24.95
N ASP A 558 5.59 27.32 25.59
CA ASP A 558 6.66 27.51 26.55
C ASP A 558 6.50 26.61 27.79
N ALA A 559 5.26 26.33 28.24
CA ALA A 559 4.98 25.32 29.27
C ALA A 559 5.30 23.89 28.79
N ALA A 560 4.90 23.54 27.57
CA ALA A 560 5.25 22.27 26.95
C ALA A 560 6.76 22.06 26.85
N VAL A 561 7.52 23.10 26.48
CA VAL A 561 9.00 23.09 26.46
C VAL A 561 9.57 22.92 27.88
N ARG A 562 9.10 23.68 28.87
CA ARG A 562 9.56 23.58 30.27
C ARG A 562 9.29 22.23 30.92
N SER A 563 8.26 21.51 30.49
CA SER A 563 7.98 20.14 30.96
C SER A 563 9.04 19.13 30.51
N GLY A 564 9.85 19.44 29.49
CA GLY A 564 10.85 18.51 28.96
C GLY A 564 10.27 17.41 28.06
N ALA A 565 9.00 17.53 27.65
CA ALA A 565 8.36 16.61 26.72
C ALA A 565 9.14 16.47 25.39
N HIS A 566 9.10 15.28 24.80
CA HIS A 566 9.82 14.95 23.57
C HIS A 566 9.08 15.46 22.32
N SER A 567 7.74 15.43 22.35
CA SER A 567 6.85 15.89 21.28
C SER A 567 5.81 16.88 21.80
N ILE A 568 5.43 17.86 20.98
CA ILE A 568 4.39 18.85 21.27
C ILE A 568 3.30 18.75 20.20
N ALA A 569 2.11 18.31 20.58
CA ALA A 569 0.92 18.33 19.73
C ALA A 569 0.22 19.69 19.83
N VAL A 570 0.45 20.56 18.84
CA VAL A 570 -0.29 21.81 18.69
C VAL A 570 -1.69 21.47 18.18
N PHE A 571 -2.73 21.72 18.97
CA PHE A 571 -4.11 21.39 18.62
C PHE A 571 -5.00 22.63 18.49
N VAL A 572 -5.92 22.61 17.52
CA VAL A 572 -6.91 23.69 17.35
C VAL A 572 -8.16 23.19 16.63
N GLY A 573 -9.31 23.74 16.99
CA GLY A 573 -10.61 23.43 16.39
C GLY A 573 -10.73 23.96 14.96
N THR A 574 -10.96 23.06 14.01
CA THR A 574 -10.89 23.37 12.57
C THR A 574 -12.25 23.50 11.88
N SER A 575 -13.32 23.01 12.50
CA SER A 575 -14.66 23.04 11.89
C SER A 575 -15.28 24.44 11.90
N ASP A 576 -16.24 24.64 11.00
CA ASP A 576 -17.06 25.85 10.88
C ASP A 576 -17.69 26.32 12.21
N ALA A 577 -18.03 25.38 13.09
CA ALA A 577 -18.55 25.65 14.43
C ALA A 577 -17.43 26.09 15.39
N HIS A 578 -16.27 25.44 15.33
CA HIS A 578 -15.11 25.82 16.15
C HIS A 578 -14.57 27.20 15.77
N ILE A 579 -14.38 27.48 14.47
CA ILE A 579 -13.88 28.77 13.96
C ILE A 579 -14.80 29.91 14.39
N ARG A 580 -16.12 29.78 14.16
CA ARG A 580 -17.09 30.86 14.42
C ARG A 580 -17.47 31.00 15.89
N ALA A 581 -17.81 29.91 16.58
CA ALA A 581 -18.37 29.98 17.93
C ALA A 581 -17.31 29.89 19.04
N LYS A 582 -16.35 28.95 18.92
CA LYS A 582 -15.33 28.68 19.95
C LYS A 582 -14.15 29.67 19.88
N LEU A 583 -13.60 29.86 18.67
CA LEU A 583 -12.38 30.65 18.45
C LEU A 583 -12.66 32.10 18.06
N ARG A 584 -13.84 32.37 17.46
CA ARG A 584 -14.26 33.71 16.99
C ARG A 584 -13.23 34.35 16.04
N THR A 585 -12.68 33.53 15.14
CA THR A 585 -11.61 33.91 14.20
C THR A 585 -12.04 33.66 12.76
N THR A 586 -11.16 33.93 11.79
CA THR A 586 -11.38 33.59 10.36
C THR A 586 -10.53 32.39 9.94
N PRO A 587 -10.91 31.65 8.89
CA PRO A 587 -10.10 30.56 8.34
C PRO A 587 -8.65 30.99 8.02
N ASP A 588 -8.47 32.16 7.42
CA ASP A 588 -7.14 32.71 7.08
C ASP A 588 -6.30 33.07 8.30
N ALA A 589 -6.93 33.55 9.38
CA ALA A 589 -6.24 33.80 10.65
C ALA A 589 -5.83 32.48 11.30
N LEU A 590 -6.74 31.50 11.37
CA LEU A 590 -6.44 30.16 11.89
C LEU A 590 -5.25 29.51 11.19
N LEU A 591 -5.20 29.60 9.85
CA LEU A 591 -4.10 29.11 9.02
C LEU A 591 -2.74 29.70 9.45
N ARG A 592 -2.68 31.02 9.64
CA ARG A 592 -1.46 31.72 10.07
C ARG A 592 -1.08 31.36 11.50
N ASP A 593 -2.04 31.45 12.43
CA ASP A 593 -1.81 31.21 13.86
C ASP A 593 -1.31 29.77 14.10
N ALA A 594 -1.87 28.79 13.38
CA ALA A 594 -1.43 27.39 13.42
C ALA A 594 0.00 27.21 12.88
N ALA A 595 0.31 27.82 11.73
CA ALA A 595 1.64 27.77 11.14
C ALA A 595 2.70 28.45 12.04
N ASP A 596 2.41 29.63 12.59
CA ASP A 596 3.32 30.35 13.49
C ASP A 596 3.57 29.61 14.80
N ALA A 597 2.53 29.00 15.38
CA ALA A 597 2.64 28.15 16.57
C ALA A 597 3.52 26.92 16.33
N VAL A 598 3.30 26.20 15.22
CA VAL A 598 4.12 25.06 14.81
C VAL A 598 5.58 25.50 14.60
N ALA A 599 5.81 26.58 13.85
CA ALA A 599 7.14 27.10 13.60
C ALA A 599 7.85 27.54 14.90
N TYR A 600 7.11 28.08 15.88
CA TYR A 600 7.63 28.41 17.21
C TYR A 600 8.07 27.18 18.00
N ALA A 601 7.20 26.16 18.11
CA ALA A 601 7.54 24.90 18.78
C ALA A 601 8.73 24.17 18.11
N LYS A 602 8.82 24.20 16.76
CA LYS A 602 9.99 23.69 16.02
C LYS A 602 11.27 24.49 16.28
N ARG A 603 11.20 25.81 16.54
CA ARG A 603 12.36 26.63 16.96
C ARG A 603 12.82 26.31 18.38
N ALA A 604 11.95 25.82 19.26
CA ALA A 604 12.34 25.28 20.58
C ALA A 604 13.09 23.94 20.47
N GLY A 605 12.87 23.18 19.39
CA GLY A 605 13.69 22.01 19.03
C GLY A 605 13.00 20.65 19.22
N HIS A 606 11.70 20.64 19.50
CA HIS A 606 10.92 19.44 19.74
C HIS A 606 10.44 18.79 18.43
N GLN A 607 9.95 17.55 18.53
CA GLN A 607 8.98 17.05 17.56
C GLN A 607 7.68 17.86 17.71
N VAL A 608 7.00 18.17 16.62
CA VAL A 608 5.71 18.85 16.63
C VAL A 608 4.71 18.09 15.79
N VAL A 609 3.58 17.77 16.39
CA VAL A 609 2.39 17.24 15.70
C VAL A 609 1.37 18.36 15.61
N PHE A 610 0.63 18.45 14.51
CA PHE A 610 -0.53 19.35 14.42
C PHE A 610 -1.84 18.56 14.44
N ALA A 611 -2.65 18.73 15.47
CA ALA A 611 -3.92 18.02 15.63
C ALA A 611 -5.12 18.92 15.28
N ALA A 612 -5.83 18.55 14.22
CA ALA A 612 -7.09 19.18 13.84
C ALA A 612 -8.23 18.63 14.71
N GLU A 613 -8.66 19.43 15.68
CA GLU A 613 -9.87 19.17 16.47
C GLU A 613 -11.10 19.36 15.58
N ASP A 614 -12.07 18.44 15.71
CA ASP A 614 -13.34 18.39 14.96
C ASP A 614 -13.17 18.25 13.44
N ALA A 615 -12.09 17.59 13.01
CA ALA A 615 -11.74 17.40 11.60
C ALA A 615 -12.81 16.66 10.80
N THR A 616 -13.57 15.74 11.43
CA THR A 616 -14.66 14.98 10.78
C THR A 616 -15.88 15.83 10.40
N ARG A 617 -15.98 17.06 10.94
CA ARG A 617 -17.01 18.06 10.59
C ARG A 617 -16.42 19.32 9.94
N THR A 618 -15.17 19.26 9.53
CA THR A 618 -14.46 20.36 8.83
C THR A 618 -14.60 20.20 7.33
N ASP A 619 -14.67 21.30 6.56
CA ASP A 619 -14.58 21.19 5.10
C ASP A 619 -13.25 20.50 4.72
N PRO A 620 -13.26 19.37 3.99
CA PRO A 620 -12.03 18.66 3.72
C PRO A 620 -11.08 19.40 2.76
N GLY A 621 -11.54 20.43 2.04
CA GLY A 621 -10.68 21.33 1.27
C GLY A 621 -9.86 22.23 2.21
N PHE A 622 -10.54 22.93 3.11
CA PHE A 622 -9.91 23.75 4.15
C PHE A 622 -8.96 22.94 5.04
N LEU A 623 -9.35 21.74 5.44
CA LEU A 623 -8.51 20.84 6.26
C LEU A 623 -7.18 20.50 5.56
N ILE A 624 -7.20 20.25 4.24
CA ILE A 624 -5.98 20.01 3.45
C ILE A 624 -5.11 21.26 3.40
N THR A 625 -5.69 22.44 3.11
CA THR A 625 -4.96 23.71 3.09
C THR A 625 -4.27 23.99 4.43
N LEU A 626 -4.93 23.66 5.53
CA LEU A 626 -4.38 23.79 6.89
C LEU A 626 -3.23 22.81 7.16
N TYR A 627 -3.36 21.55 6.75
CA TYR A 627 -2.27 20.59 6.84
C TYR A 627 -1.05 20.98 5.98
N ASP A 628 -1.26 21.56 4.79
CA ASP A 628 -0.16 22.07 3.97
C ASP A 628 0.53 23.29 4.58
N ALA A 629 -0.23 24.20 5.22
CA ALA A 629 0.33 25.35 5.92
C ALA A 629 1.24 24.93 7.10
N VAL A 630 0.79 23.99 7.94
CA VAL A 630 1.59 23.49 9.07
C VAL A 630 2.75 22.58 8.64
N ALA A 631 2.61 21.88 7.50
CA ALA A 631 3.74 21.18 6.88
C ALA A 631 4.82 22.17 6.42
N GLY A 632 4.44 23.28 5.80
CA GLY A 632 5.35 24.38 5.45
C GLY A 632 6.03 25.02 6.67
N ALA A 633 5.32 25.09 7.81
CA ALA A 633 5.87 25.54 9.09
C ALA A 633 6.82 24.52 9.76
N GLY A 634 6.85 23.26 9.28
CA GLY A 634 7.77 22.22 9.74
C GLY A 634 7.20 21.22 10.75
N ALA A 635 5.88 21.02 10.80
CA ALA A 635 5.27 19.91 11.55
C ALA A 635 5.85 18.55 11.09
N ASP A 636 6.05 17.62 12.03
CA ASP A 636 6.58 16.27 11.74
C ASP A 636 5.46 15.24 11.48
N ALA A 637 4.23 15.53 11.92
CA ALA A 637 3.04 14.71 11.73
C ALA A 637 1.75 15.55 11.89
N VAL A 638 0.62 14.99 11.46
CA VAL A 638 -0.72 15.57 11.61
C VAL A 638 -1.70 14.58 12.27
N GLY A 639 -2.64 15.09 13.04
CA GLY A 639 -3.70 14.34 13.71
C GLY A 639 -5.09 14.76 13.26
N LEU A 640 -5.96 13.80 12.95
CA LEU A 640 -7.36 14.01 12.58
C LEU A 640 -8.24 13.49 13.71
N ALA A 641 -8.96 14.39 14.38
CA ALA A 641 -9.85 14.03 15.48
C ALA A 641 -11.33 13.97 15.05
N ASP A 642 -12.00 12.84 15.34
CA ASP A 642 -13.46 12.75 15.41
C ASP A 642 -13.94 13.20 16.80
N THR A 643 -13.76 14.50 17.09
CA THR A 643 -13.96 15.08 18.44
C THR A 643 -15.36 14.85 19.00
N ALA A 644 -16.37 14.77 18.14
CA ALA A 644 -17.77 14.54 18.54
C ALA A 644 -18.23 13.07 18.45
N GLY A 645 -17.34 12.14 18.04
CA GLY A 645 -17.67 10.71 17.91
C GLY A 645 -18.78 10.40 16.89
N VAL A 646 -18.93 11.25 15.87
CA VAL A 646 -20.05 11.20 14.89
C VAL A 646 -19.69 10.52 13.58
N ALA A 647 -18.41 10.22 13.34
CA ALA A 647 -18.01 9.59 12.09
C ALA A 647 -18.46 8.14 12.04
N THR A 648 -18.65 7.65 10.81
CA THR A 648 -18.82 6.22 10.52
C THR A 648 -17.52 5.68 9.94
N PRO A 649 -17.29 4.36 9.96
CA PRO A 649 -16.07 3.77 9.40
C PRO A 649 -15.85 4.18 7.93
N TRP A 650 -16.94 4.30 7.16
CA TRP A 650 -16.94 4.70 5.76
C TRP A 650 -16.60 6.19 5.55
N SER A 651 -17.22 7.08 6.32
CA SER A 651 -16.98 8.52 6.19
C SER A 651 -15.59 8.92 6.69
N LEU A 652 -15.11 8.29 7.76
CA LEU A 652 -13.73 8.47 8.22
C LEU A 652 -12.73 7.89 7.22
N ALA A 653 -12.99 6.69 6.66
CA ALA A 653 -12.14 6.10 5.62
C ALA A 653 -12.00 7.00 4.38
N ALA A 654 -13.11 7.60 3.93
CA ALA A 654 -13.11 8.53 2.79
C ALA A 654 -12.32 9.81 3.10
N LEU A 655 -12.54 10.41 4.29
CA LEU A 655 -11.80 11.60 4.72
C LEU A 655 -10.31 11.31 4.87
N VAL A 656 -9.93 10.18 5.49
CA VAL A 656 -8.54 9.78 5.67
C VAL A 656 -7.84 9.58 4.33
N ARG A 657 -8.45 8.86 3.36
CA ARG A 657 -7.87 8.72 2.01
C ARG A 657 -7.62 10.08 1.37
N ARG A 658 -8.64 10.95 1.38
CA ARG A 658 -8.55 12.30 0.81
C ARG A 658 -7.47 13.15 1.48
N VAL A 659 -7.25 13.01 2.78
CA VAL A 659 -6.15 13.67 3.51
C VAL A 659 -4.79 13.06 3.14
N THR A 660 -4.64 11.73 3.07
CA THR A 660 -3.35 11.07 2.79
C THR A 660 -2.95 11.09 1.31
N GLU A 661 -3.90 11.22 0.39
CA GLU A 661 -3.65 11.49 -1.04
C GLU A 661 -3.17 12.92 -1.28
N ALA A 662 -3.54 13.84 -0.38
CA ALA A 662 -3.06 15.21 -0.39
C ALA A 662 -1.77 15.35 0.43
N CYS A 663 -1.86 15.36 1.75
CA CYS A 663 -0.76 15.67 2.65
C CYS A 663 0.25 14.51 2.78
N GLU A 664 1.54 14.83 2.59
CA GLU A 664 2.63 13.86 2.74
C GLU A 664 3.02 13.58 4.21
N LEU A 665 2.51 14.36 5.17
CA LEU A 665 2.84 14.17 6.58
C LEU A 665 2.22 12.88 7.13
N PRO A 666 2.88 12.23 8.10
CA PRO A 666 2.30 11.12 8.86
C PRO A 666 0.95 11.52 9.46
N LEU A 667 -0.13 10.86 9.04
CA LEU A 667 -1.45 11.04 9.64
C LEU A 667 -1.66 10.03 10.78
N ALA A 668 -2.16 10.51 11.91
CA ALA A 668 -2.77 9.72 12.97
C ALA A 668 -4.27 10.06 13.11
N VAL A 669 -5.09 9.07 13.48
CA VAL A 669 -6.52 9.27 13.78
C VAL A 669 -6.79 9.18 15.27
N HIS A 670 -7.63 10.07 15.79
CA HIS A 670 -8.16 10.08 17.16
C HIS A 670 -9.68 10.02 17.09
N CYS A 671 -10.33 9.06 17.74
CA CYS A 671 -11.77 8.85 17.59
C CYS A 671 -12.46 8.74 18.95
N HIS A 672 -13.46 9.61 19.19
CA HIS A 672 -14.35 9.49 20.34
C HIS A 672 -15.47 8.48 20.09
N ASN A 673 -16.05 7.99 21.18
CA ASN A 673 -16.92 6.81 21.17
C ASN A 673 -18.41 7.11 21.40
N ASP A 674 -18.88 8.35 21.16
CA ASP A 674 -20.26 8.78 21.42
C ASP A 674 -21.33 7.93 20.71
N LEU A 675 -21.02 7.34 19.55
CA LEU A 675 -21.88 6.40 18.82
C LEU A 675 -21.45 4.92 18.96
N GLY A 676 -20.48 4.59 19.83
CA GLY A 676 -19.94 3.24 19.98
C GLY A 676 -19.06 2.77 18.81
N LEU A 677 -18.58 3.71 17.97
CA LEU A 677 -17.86 3.41 16.72
C LEU A 677 -16.35 3.68 16.79
N ALA A 678 -15.78 4.13 17.91
CA ALA A 678 -14.40 4.62 17.97
C ALA A 678 -13.37 3.59 17.51
N THR A 679 -13.42 2.36 18.03
CA THR A 679 -12.52 1.25 17.63
C THR A 679 -12.63 0.94 16.13
N ALA A 680 -13.87 0.87 15.60
CA ALA A 680 -14.12 0.57 14.19
C ALA A 680 -13.66 1.72 13.27
N ASN A 681 -13.89 2.96 13.67
CA ASN A 681 -13.43 4.18 13.01
C ASN A 681 -11.89 4.22 12.95
N SER A 682 -11.22 4.04 14.09
CA SER A 682 -9.77 4.00 14.18
C SER A 682 -9.15 2.97 13.23
N VAL A 683 -9.67 1.74 13.22
CA VAL A 683 -9.22 0.67 12.32
C VAL A 683 -9.49 1.01 10.84
N ALA A 684 -10.66 1.57 10.53
CA ALA A 684 -11.01 2.01 9.17
C ALA A 684 -10.12 3.16 8.65
N GLY A 685 -9.68 4.05 9.55
CA GLY A 685 -8.67 5.06 9.26
C GLY A 685 -7.32 4.46 8.90
N VAL A 686 -6.83 3.50 9.68
CA VAL A 686 -5.55 2.82 9.39
C VAL A 686 -5.61 2.04 8.06
N LEU A 687 -6.71 1.30 7.81
CA LEU A 687 -6.99 0.64 6.52
C LEU A 687 -7.15 1.60 5.33
N SER A 688 -7.20 2.91 5.59
CA SER A 688 -7.38 3.96 4.60
C SER A 688 -6.13 4.82 4.40
N GLY A 689 -5.01 4.44 5.03
CA GLY A 689 -3.71 5.11 4.87
C GLY A 689 -3.22 5.87 6.10
N ALA A 690 -4.01 5.97 7.18
CA ALA A 690 -3.50 6.53 8.44
C ALA A 690 -2.36 5.64 8.97
N SER A 691 -1.27 6.28 9.36
CA SER A 691 -0.04 5.61 9.79
C SER A 691 0.15 5.55 11.30
N GLY A 692 -0.80 6.10 12.04
CA GLY A 692 -0.93 5.95 13.48
C GLY A 692 -2.38 6.06 13.95
N VAL A 693 -2.58 5.69 15.20
CA VAL A 693 -3.88 5.71 15.87
C VAL A 693 -3.67 6.14 17.32
N GLN A 694 -4.53 7.02 17.81
CA GLN A 694 -4.58 7.44 19.20
C GLN A 694 -5.69 6.69 19.93
N CYS A 695 -5.34 6.04 21.03
CA CYS A 695 -6.20 5.21 21.85
C CYS A 695 -6.02 5.54 23.34
N SER A 696 -6.91 5.02 24.17
CA SER A 696 -6.78 5.06 25.64
C SER A 696 -7.07 3.67 26.19
N VAL A 697 -6.35 3.22 27.21
CA VAL A 697 -6.65 2.01 27.99
C VAL A 697 -8.11 2.05 28.46
N LEU A 698 -8.84 0.95 28.31
CA LEU A 698 -10.30 0.86 28.54
C LEU A 698 -11.18 1.76 27.65
N GLY A 699 -10.58 2.61 26.82
CA GLY A 699 -11.24 3.67 26.07
C GLY A 699 -11.62 4.88 26.91
N ILE A 700 -11.04 5.12 28.10
CA ILE A 700 -11.45 6.26 28.94
C ILE A 700 -11.12 7.61 28.29
N GLY A 701 -11.93 8.63 28.59
CA GLY A 701 -11.70 10.04 28.29
C GLY A 701 -12.99 10.87 28.25
N GLU A 702 -12.99 11.96 27.49
CA GLU A 702 -14.17 12.86 27.38
C GLU A 702 -15.47 12.11 27.01
N ARG A 703 -16.54 12.37 27.78
CA ARG A 703 -17.91 11.85 27.57
C ARG A 703 -17.99 10.31 27.54
N ALA A 704 -18.18 9.72 26.35
CA ALA A 704 -18.19 8.28 26.11
C ALA A 704 -16.78 7.70 25.90
N GLY A 705 -15.75 8.55 25.95
CA GLY A 705 -14.35 8.17 25.84
C GLY A 705 -13.84 8.06 24.40
N ASN A 706 -12.78 7.28 24.24
CA ASN A 706 -11.94 7.14 23.07
C ASN A 706 -11.95 5.71 22.52
N ALA A 707 -11.28 5.48 21.40
CA ALA A 707 -10.96 4.13 20.94
C ALA A 707 -10.13 3.38 22.00
N ALA A 708 -10.57 2.18 22.38
CA ALA A 708 -9.94 1.41 23.43
C ALA A 708 -8.63 0.76 22.93
N LEU A 709 -7.53 1.00 23.63
CA LEU A 709 -6.18 0.52 23.26
C LEU A 709 -6.18 -0.99 23.05
N GLU A 710 -6.72 -1.75 24.01
CA GLU A 710 -6.75 -3.20 23.95
C GLU A 710 -7.60 -3.74 22.78
N GLU A 711 -8.67 -3.04 22.38
CA GLU A 711 -9.53 -3.47 21.26
C GLU A 711 -8.88 -3.20 19.91
N VAL A 712 -8.32 -1.99 19.72
CA VAL A 712 -7.63 -1.62 18.47
C VAL A 712 -6.42 -2.52 18.23
N VAL A 713 -5.61 -2.77 19.26
CA VAL A 713 -4.42 -3.62 19.17
C VAL A 713 -4.80 -5.06 18.80
N LEU A 714 -5.75 -5.69 19.50
CA LEU A 714 -6.18 -7.07 19.19
C LEU A 714 -6.88 -7.16 17.83
N THR A 715 -7.60 -6.11 17.41
CA THR A 715 -8.19 -6.07 16.06
C THR A 715 -7.12 -6.07 14.98
N LEU A 716 -6.05 -5.27 15.13
CA LEU A 716 -4.92 -5.27 14.19
C LEU A 716 -4.18 -6.61 14.16
N GLU A 717 -3.85 -7.18 15.33
CA GLU A 717 -3.11 -8.45 15.46
C GLU A 717 -3.91 -9.64 14.90
N ILE A 718 -5.18 -9.80 15.30
CA ILE A 718 -5.98 -11.00 15.04
C ILE A 718 -6.80 -10.90 13.76
N ALA A 719 -7.53 -9.79 13.55
CA ALA A 719 -8.41 -9.67 12.39
C ALA A 719 -7.65 -9.34 11.09
N PHE A 720 -6.46 -8.72 11.19
CA PHE A 720 -5.66 -8.31 10.03
C PHE A 720 -4.25 -8.90 9.99
N GLY A 721 -3.84 -9.71 10.97
CA GLY A 721 -2.50 -10.32 11.01
C GLY A 721 -1.35 -9.31 11.19
N HIS A 722 -1.66 -8.07 11.60
CA HIS A 722 -0.71 -6.98 11.71
C HIS A 722 -0.15 -6.89 13.13
N ARG A 723 1.08 -7.39 13.31
CA ARG A 723 1.79 -7.30 14.59
C ARG A 723 2.11 -5.85 14.93
N THR A 724 1.52 -5.37 16.02
CA THR A 724 1.79 -4.06 16.62
C THR A 724 3.14 -4.04 17.36
N GLY A 725 3.55 -5.19 17.91
CA GLY A 725 4.78 -5.34 18.68
C GLY A 725 4.61 -5.09 20.19
N LEU A 726 3.37 -4.96 20.68
CA LEU A 726 3.06 -4.80 22.10
C LEU A 726 3.05 -6.16 22.84
N ASP A 727 3.42 -6.14 24.12
CA ASP A 727 3.40 -7.31 25.01
C ASP A 727 1.96 -7.60 25.50
N LEU A 728 1.14 -8.20 24.63
CA LEU A 728 -0.30 -8.40 24.83
C LEU A 728 -0.71 -8.98 26.21
N PRO A 729 0.02 -9.92 26.82
CA PRO A 729 -0.23 -10.37 28.20
C PRO A 729 -0.31 -9.27 29.27
N ARG A 730 0.31 -8.11 29.06
CA ARG A 730 0.27 -6.99 30.02
C ARG A 730 -1.04 -6.20 29.99
N LEU A 731 -1.80 -6.25 28.90
CA LEU A 731 -3.02 -5.45 28.71
C LEU A 731 -4.03 -5.63 29.85
N THR A 732 -4.26 -6.86 30.31
CA THR A 732 -5.23 -7.15 31.38
C THR A 732 -4.83 -6.52 32.73
N GLY A 733 -3.52 -6.48 33.04
CA GLY A 733 -3.01 -5.88 34.28
C GLY A 733 -3.10 -4.36 34.26
N LEU A 734 -2.66 -3.74 33.15
CA LEU A 734 -2.74 -2.30 32.93
C LEU A 734 -4.19 -1.81 32.95
N ALA A 735 -5.10 -2.51 32.26
CA ALA A 735 -6.52 -2.17 32.23
C ALA A 735 -7.16 -2.16 33.62
N ARG A 736 -6.83 -3.12 34.49
CA ARG A 736 -7.28 -3.12 35.89
C ARG A 736 -6.76 -1.91 36.64
N ARG A 737 -5.45 -1.64 36.59
CA ARG A 737 -4.85 -0.49 37.29
C ARG A 737 -5.47 0.84 36.84
N VAL A 738 -5.70 1.03 35.55
CA VAL A 738 -6.37 2.23 35.02
C VAL A 738 -7.80 2.32 35.52
N GLY A 739 -8.58 1.23 35.49
CA GLY A 739 -9.94 1.19 36.02
C GLY A 739 -10.02 1.47 37.53
N ASP A 740 -9.06 0.96 38.32
CA ASP A 740 -8.96 1.20 39.76
C ASP A 740 -8.62 2.67 40.05
N LEU A 741 -7.64 3.26 39.33
CA LEU A 741 -7.24 4.65 39.49
C LEU A 741 -8.28 5.66 38.97
N ALA A 742 -9.06 5.28 37.96
CA ALA A 742 -10.19 6.07 37.45
C ALA A 742 -11.48 5.89 38.27
N GLY A 743 -11.51 4.96 39.24
CA GLY A 743 -12.69 4.67 40.06
C GLY A 743 -13.84 3.98 39.31
N THR A 744 -13.60 3.49 38.09
CA THR A 744 -14.62 2.85 37.23
C THR A 744 -14.59 1.32 37.30
N GLY A 745 -13.44 0.74 37.67
CA GLY A 745 -13.16 -0.68 37.49
C GLY A 745 -13.12 -1.09 36.01
N VAL A 746 -13.10 -2.41 35.76
CA VAL A 746 -13.22 -2.97 34.40
C VAL A 746 -14.62 -3.59 34.26
N PRO A 747 -15.47 -3.14 33.31
CA PRO A 747 -16.76 -3.77 33.06
C PRO A 747 -16.60 -5.26 32.77
N VAL A 748 -17.39 -6.12 33.42
CA VAL A 748 -17.26 -7.58 33.31
C VAL A 748 -17.39 -8.10 31.87
N ASN A 749 -18.13 -7.38 31.02
CA ASN A 749 -18.33 -7.66 29.61
C ASN A 749 -17.46 -6.81 28.65
N LYS A 750 -16.47 -6.06 29.13
CA LYS A 750 -15.54 -5.29 28.28
C LYS A 750 -14.81 -6.25 27.33
N ALA A 751 -14.77 -5.93 26.04
CA ALA A 751 -14.03 -6.71 25.06
C ALA A 751 -12.54 -6.83 25.47
N VAL A 752 -11.91 -7.97 25.13
CA VAL A 752 -10.51 -8.31 25.44
C VAL A 752 -10.20 -8.49 26.94
N VAL A 753 -10.42 -7.47 27.77
CA VAL A 753 -9.95 -7.41 29.16
C VAL A 753 -11.03 -7.68 30.23
N GLY A 754 -12.32 -7.65 29.87
CA GLY A 754 -13.42 -7.93 30.80
C GLY A 754 -13.39 -9.36 31.36
N GLU A 755 -13.88 -9.55 32.59
CA GLU A 755 -13.83 -10.86 33.25
C GLU A 755 -14.51 -11.97 32.43
N ASN A 756 -15.67 -11.67 31.84
CA ASN A 756 -16.49 -12.61 31.09
C ASN A 756 -16.02 -12.86 29.64
N ALA A 757 -14.96 -12.18 29.17
CA ALA A 757 -14.48 -12.32 27.79
C ALA A 757 -14.07 -13.75 27.40
N PHE A 758 -13.77 -14.61 28.39
CA PHE A 758 -13.42 -16.03 28.21
C PHE A 758 -14.18 -16.93 29.19
N VAL A 759 -15.43 -16.56 29.52
CA VAL A 759 -16.31 -17.31 30.44
C VAL A 759 -17.46 -17.92 29.64
N HIS A 760 -17.68 -19.23 29.77
CA HIS A 760 -18.71 -19.98 29.03
C HIS A 760 -19.67 -20.70 29.98
N GLU A 761 -20.99 -20.54 29.78
CA GLU A 761 -22.05 -21.20 30.60
C GLU A 761 -22.93 -22.16 29.78
N SER A 762 -23.36 -21.74 28.58
CA SER A 762 -24.35 -22.46 27.78
C SER A 762 -23.90 -23.89 27.46
N GLY A 763 -24.73 -24.88 27.74
CA GLY A 763 -24.40 -26.29 27.52
C GLY A 763 -24.01 -26.64 26.08
N LEU A 764 -24.53 -25.91 25.08
CA LEU A 764 -24.16 -26.07 23.67
C LEU A 764 -22.79 -25.42 23.36
N HIS A 765 -22.47 -24.31 24.02
CA HIS A 765 -21.17 -23.66 23.85
C HIS A 765 -20.06 -24.49 24.50
N VAL A 766 -20.30 -24.98 25.72
CA VAL A 766 -19.36 -25.82 26.46
C VAL A 766 -19.08 -27.14 25.72
N ASP A 767 -20.10 -27.82 25.18
CA ASP A 767 -19.91 -29.05 24.38
C ASP A 767 -19.10 -28.82 23.10
N GLY A 768 -19.31 -27.69 22.40
CA GLY A 768 -18.49 -27.32 21.24
C GLY A 768 -17.05 -26.98 21.63
N LEU A 769 -16.86 -26.15 22.66
CA LEU A 769 -15.57 -25.70 23.18
C LEU A 769 -14.68 -26.86 23.66
N LEU A 770 -15.28 -27.89 24.27
CA LEU A 770 -14.59 -29.10 24.74
C LEU A 770 -14.09 -29.99 23.59
N ARG A 771 -14.68 -29.88 22.39
CA ARG A 771 -14.25 -30.59 21.17
C ARG A 771 -13.21 -29.80 20.40
N ASP A 772 -13.47 -28.51 20.18
CA ASP A 772 -12.57 -27.55 19.54
C ASP A 772 -12.88 -26.14 20.05
N ALA A 773 -11.90 -25.51 20.72
CA ALA A 773 -12.05 -24.17 21.28
C ALA A 773 -12.33 -23.11 20.20
N ALA A 774 -11.83 -23.30 18.97
CA ALA A 774 -12.02 -22.38 17.85
C ALA A 774 -13.48 -22.28 17.37
N THR A 775 -14.38 -23.14 17.85
CA THR A 775 -15.83 -23.02 17.59
C THR A 775 -16.47 -21.77 18.17
N TYR A 776 -15.94 -21.26 19.30
CA TYR A 776 -16.48 -20.10 20.02
C TYR A 776 -15.43 -19.09 20.51
N GLU A 777 -14.15 -19.47 20.63
CA GLU A 777 -13.05 -18.56 20.99
C GLU A 777 -12.37 -18.04 19.70
N PRO A 778 -12.48 -16.75 19.34
CA PRO A 778 -11.84 -16.20 18.12
C PRO A 778 -10.31 -16.10 18.22
N TYR A 779 -9.76 -16.23 19.43
CA TYR A 779 -8.34 -16.31 19.74
C TYR A 779 -8.16 -16.90 21.15
N GLU A 780 -7.00 -17.52 21.41
CA GLU A 780 -6.76 -18.18 22.70
C GLU A 780 -6.60 -17.18 23.87
N PRO A 781 -7.17 -17.45 25.06
CA PRO A 781 -6.99 -16.61 26.26
C PRO A 781 -5.52 -16.42 26.67
N ALA A 782 -4.67 -17.41 26.37
CA ALA A 782 -3.25 -17.41 26.71
C ALA A 782 -2.48 -16.25 26.06
N LEU A 783 -2.96 -15.74 24.91
CA LEU A 783 -2.42 -14.56 24.24
C LEU A 783 -2.43 -13.30 25.13
N LEU A 784 -3.38 -13.23 26.06
CA LEU A 784 -3.55 -12.13 27.02
C LEU A 784 -3.08 -12.50 28.44
N GLY A 785 -2.33 -13.60 28.59
CA GLY A 785 -1.93 -14.14 29.88
C GLY A 785 -3.12 -14.64 30.72
N ARG A 786 -4.23 -15.01 30.08
CA ARG A 786 -5.48 -15.45 30.72
C ARG A 786 -5.75 -16.94 30.49
N GLN A 787 -6.73 -17.48 31.21
CA GLN A 787 -7.26 -18.82 31.03
C GLN A 787 -8.78 -18.75 30.80
N ARG A 788 -9.32 -19.70 30.03
CA ARG A 788 -10.78 -19.88 29.91
C ARG A 788 -11.38 -20.33 31.24
N ARG A 789 -12.63 -19.99 31.49
CA ARG A 789 -13.40 -20.48 32.65
C ARG A 789 -14.75 -21.01 32.18
N ILE A 790 -15.12 -22.18 32.67
CA ILE A 790 -16.48 -22.73 32.50
C ILE A 790 -17.24 -22.46 33.80
N VAL A 791 -18.47 -21.99 33.67
CA VAL A 791 -19.38 -21.73 34.80
C VAL A 791 -20.70 -22.47 34.59
N PHE A 792 -21.37 -22.81 35.68
CA PHE A 792 -22.57 -23.63 35.68
C PHE A 792 -23.72 -22.87 36.34
N GLY A 793 -24.66 -22.43 35.50
CA GLY A 793 -25.90 -21.79 35.89
C GLY A 793 -27.12 -22.42 35.22
N LYS A 794 -28.20 -21.64 35.07
CA LYS A 794 -29.49 -22.05 34.49
C LYS A 794 -29.38 -22.61 33.07
N HIS A 795 -28.38 -22.18 32.29
CA HIS A 795 -28.19 -22.57 30.89
C HIS A 795 -27.27 -23.79 30.71
N SER A 796 -26.81 -24.39 31.81
CA SER A 796 -25.94 -25.59 31.80
C SER A 796 -26.60 -26.80 31.12
N GLY A 797 -25.82 -27.49 30.30
CA GLY A 797 -26.19 -28.78 29.69
C GLY A 797 -25.77 -29.97 30.55
N ARG A 798 -26.49 -31.10 30.42
CA ARG A 798 -26.14 -32.36 31.09
C ARG A 798 -24.73 -32.84 30.70
N SER A 799 -24.38 -32.74 29.42
CA SER A 799 -23.07 -33.12 28.88
C SER A 799 -21.92 -32.32 29.50
N GLY A 800 -22.02 -30.98 29.51
CA GLY A 800 -20.97 -30.12 30.07
C GLY A 800 -20.74 -30.32 31.57
N ILE A 801 -21.80 -30.61 32.34
CA ILE A 801 -21.69 -30.99 33.75
C ILE A 801 -21.00 -32.36 33.89
N ALA A 802 -21.46 -33.38 33.15
CA ALA A 802 -20.91 -34.74 33.22
C ALA A 802 -19.42 -34.78 32.83
N GLU A 803 -19.03 -34.11 31.74
CA GLU A 803 -17.65 -34.08 31.28
C GLU A 803 -16.73 -33.29 32.22
N THR A 804 -17.25 -32.28 32.91
CA THR A 804 -16.48 -31.57 33.95
C THR A 804 -16.27 -32.44 35.19
N LEU A 805 -17.30 -33.15 35.66
CA LEU A 805 -17.14 -34.12 36.76
C LEU A 805 -16.17 -35.24 36.39
N ARG A 806 -16.22 -35.73 35.14
CA ARG A 806 -15.27 -36.73 34.62
C ARG A 806 -13.82 -36.23 34.61
N ARG A 807 -13.57 -34.94 34.33
CA ARG A 807 -12.23 -34.31 34.45
C ARG A 807 -11.73 -34.20 35.89
N HIS A 808 -12.62 -34.32 36.88
CA HIS A 808 -12.31 -34.34 38.31
C HIS A 808 -12.48 -35.74 38.94
N ASP A 809 -12.51 -36.79 38.12
CA ASP A 809 -12.66 -38.19 38.53
C ASP A 809 -13.92 -38.50 39.38
N ILE A 810 -14.98 -37.70 39.23
CA ILE A 810 -16.27 -37.91 39.89
C ILE A 810 -17.24 -38.63 38.96
N ALA A 811 -17.55 -39.88 39.30
CA ALA A 811 -18.60 -40.65 38.64
C ALA A 811 -19.94 -40.49 39.39
N LEU A 812 -20.99 -40.13 38.65
CA LEU A 812 -22.39 -40.12 39.12
C LEU A 812 -23.22 -41.07 38.24
N ASP A 813 -24.23 -41.71 38.82
CA ASP A 813 -25.22 -42.45 38.02
C ASP A 813 -26.17 -41.51 37.25
N GLU A 814 -26.95 -42.09 36.33
CA GLU A 814 -27.87 -41.33 35.47
C GLU A 814 -28.90 -40.49 36.26
N GLY A 815 -29.36 -41.00 37.40
CA GLY A 815 -30.32 -40.35 38.30
C GLY A 815 -29.69 -39.24 39.13
N GLN A 816 -28.54 -39.51 39.74
CA GLN A 816 -27.72 -38.54 40.49
C GLN A 816 -27.32 -37.35 39.61
N LEU A 817 -26.84 -37.60 38.40
CA LEU A 817 -26.54 -36.56 37.42
C LEU A 817 -27.81 -35.80 36.99
N GLY A 818 -28.97 -36.46 36.93
CA GLY A 818 -30.26 -35.82 36.69
C GLY A 818 -30.76 -34.94 37.85
N GLU A 819 -30.41 -35.26 39.09
CA GLU A 819 -30.65 -34.44 40.26
C GLU A 819 -29.70 -33.24 40.32
N LEU A 820 -28.39 -33.44 40.15
CA LEU A 820 -27.42 -32.35 40.09
C LEU A 820 -27.74 -31.33 38.99
N VAL A 821 -28.10 -31.79 37.78
CA VAL A 821 -28.51 -30.88 36.68
C VAL A 821 -29.75 -30.07 37.04
N ARG A 822 -30.72 -30.64 37.79
CA ARG A 822 -31.88 -29.90 38.29
C ARG A 822 -31.46 -28.89 39.35
N GLU A 823 -30.57 -29.27 40.27
CA GLU A 823 -30.15 -28.40 41.37
C GLU A 823 -29.27 -27.23 40.90
N VAL A 824 -28.35 -27.44 39.97
CA VAL A 824 -27.60 -26.37 39.28
C VAL A 824 -28.56 -25.39 38.59
N LYS A 825 -29.60 -25.90 37.92
CA LYS A 825 -30.61 -25.06 37.25
C LYS A 825 -31.54 -24.34 38.22
N ARG A 826 -31.78 -24.92 39.41
CA ARG A 826 -32.61 -24.35 40.48
C ARG A 826 -31.86 -23.29 41.28
N GLY A 827 -30.57 -23.51 41.56
CA GLY A 827 -29.68 -22.50 42.16
C GLY A 827 -29.30 -21.36 41.20
N GLY A 828 -29.44 -21.57 39.89
CA GLY A 828 -29.30 -20.55 38.84
C GLY A 828 -30.46 -19.56 38.73
N THR A 829 -31.33 -19.42 39.75
CA THR A 829 -32.38 -18.40 39.78
C THR A 829 -31.86 -17.08 40.36
N GLY A 830 -31.18 -16.30 39.53
CA GLY A 830 -30.57 -15.02 39.89
C GLY A 830 -29.37 -14.72 38.97
N THR A 831 -28.46 -13.86 39.42
CA THR A 831 -27.16 -13.60 38.76
C THR A 831 -26.05 -14.56 39.21
N SER A 832 -26.37 -15.60 39.98
CA SER A 832 -25.43 -16.56 40.55
C SER A 832 -25.15 -17.75 39.62
N CYS A 833 -23.86 -18.02 39.38
CA CYS A 833 -23.35 -19.22 38.71
C CYS A 833 -22.28 -19.90 39.58
N LEU A 834 -22.12 -21.21 39.44
CA LEU A 834 -21.02 -21.97 40.08
C LEU A 834 -19.79 -22.00 39.17
N ASP A 835 -18.59 -21.99 39.75
CA ASP A 835 -17.36 -22.38 39.04
C ASP A 835 -17.19 -23.92 39.06
N GLU A 836 -16.16 -24.45 38.39
CA GLU A 836 -15.86 -25.90 38.39
C GLU A 836 -15.73 -26.45 39.84
N ASN A 837 -15.10 -25.71 40.75
CA ASN A 837 -14.99 -26.10 42.16
C ASN A 837 -16.35 -26.06 42.91
N GLY A 838 -17.21 -25.10 42.59
CA GLY A 838 -18.59 -25.03 43.10
C GLY A 838 -19.43 -26.22 42.66
N LEU A 839 -19.31 -26.62 41.38
CA LEU A 839 -19.98 -27.80 40.84
C LEU A 839 -19.49 -29.09 41.53
N VAL A 840 -18.16 -29.24 41.67
CA VAL A 840 -17.52 -30.39 42.35
C VAL A 840 -17.99 -30.52 43.81
N ARG A 841 -18.06 -29.40 44.55
CA ARG A 841 -18.59 -29.41 45.93
C ARG A 841 -20.04 -29.84 45.98
N LEU A 842 -20.90 -29.28 45.13
CA LEU A 842 -22.32 -29.62 45.08
C LEU A 842 -22.56 -31.10 44.71
N ALA A 843 -21.76 -31.66 43.80
CA ALA A 843 -21.78 -33.09 43.48
C ALA A 843 -21.35 -33.97 44.67
N GLY A 844 -20.28 -33.57 45.38
CA GLY A 844 -19.81 -34.27 46.58
C GLY A 844 -20.82 -34.26 47.73
N ASP A 845 -21.58 -33.17 47.91
CA ASP A 845 -22.59 -33.08 48.95
C ASP A 845 -23.86 -33.88 48.61
N LEU A 846 -24.24 -33.98 47.33
CA LEU A 846 -25.27 -34.92 46.87
C LEU A 846 -24.88 -36.39 47.14
N LEU A 847 -23.63 -36.77 46.87
CA LEU A 847 -23.12 -38.13 47.14
C LEU A 847 -23.17 -38.48 48.65
N LYS A 848 -22.75 -37.55 49.52
CA LYS A 848 -22.87 -37.72 50.98
C LYS A 848 -24.33 -37.81 51.43
N GLY A 849 -25.20 -36.97 50.87
CA GLY A 849 -26.64 -36.96 51.16
C GLY A 849 -27.37 -38.23 50.72
N ALA A 850 -26.92 -38.87 49.64
CA ALA A 850 -27.44 -40.16 49.18
C ALA A 850 -26.97 -41.31 50.10
N SER A 851 -25.69 -41.32 50.50
CA SER A 851 -25.12 -42.32 51.43
C SER A 851 -25.80 -42.34 52.80
N CYS A 852 -26.50 -41.28 53.20
CA CYS A 852 -27.19 -41.16 54.48
C CYS A 852 -28.67 -41.58 54.42
N ARG A 853 -29.18 -42.01 53.25
CA ARG A 853 -30.56 -42.50 53.04
C ARG A 853 -30.65 -43.99 52.73
N THR A 854 -29.53 -44.71 52.74
CA THR A 854 -29.41 -46.14 52.40
C THR A 854 -28.89 -46.98 53.58
N THR A 855 -28.99 -46.46 54.81
CA THR A 855 -28.70 -47.13 56.08
C THR A 855 -29.92 -47.13 56.97
#